data_AF-A0A524INZ7-F1
#
_entry.id   AF-A0A524INZ7-F1
#
_cell.length_a   1.000
_cell.length_b   1.000
_cell.length_c   1.000
_cell.angle_alpha   90.00
_cell.angle_beta   90.00
_cell.angle_gamma   90.00
#
_symmetry.space_group_name_H-M   'P 1'
#
loop_
_entity.id
_entity.type
_entity.pdbx_description
1 polymer ?
#
loop_
_entity_poly.entity_id
_entity_poly.type
_entity_poly.pdbx_seq_one_letter_code
_entity_poly.pdbx_strand_id
1 'polypeptide(L)'
;MRSESIRQGPTELSTAERDNIRQLVQEASEPIAPFWPMRTMIAQNPIHGLEYLPFDQAVRVGKDLLGGSGYLPNETYRQLYQEGRITIEGIKRAFFRVGPRLESQASIKVGPRLLSAQDIWQWHLVFGFEALEPVLLQWELSGGGATRQFRSDLPSESKHRIIERTIAECEQCRDFPEEAYLTNLWKATLSIFALHDCVQGENTHAEGGQRESSSFPGEKHNFQVDLPLQWTVSDWIERLADVSLVEEINNQMIKWVAGFVDEGLAGWEMPSRDKGFFRAWQELAQWDQSGHFLGIRDFSQQVQALADEPEEVIVWCLERLGIPQKRWKAYLSRALSQLPGWTRYIRWLGEHPGYHAQQKHPTDTRQYLAVRLFYEVELCQMVCEREWRIDGTVSALKSYWEERLEEYGNRMGKSAHPVDPLTQGICQDAWRVFHLAQFLELSPIEMHDLSLSDSQTLLGWLEDFPADIHGPVWLEAYEDGFRVDIIHKLSAHREKTPPLNSRPQAQMVFCIDVRSESFRRHIEAQGPYETFGFAGFFGIPINHQAFDSEKRADLCPVLLSPKHAVSENPRSDEESALQKYSTGTRWNQLGHHLFHDLKRNPIGSLMVIDLLGLFFSLGLIGKTLILKPYHAITSWIARWLAFSVPTQISVSAPSKPSNLEAEG
;
A
#
# COMPACT_ATOMS: atom_id res chain seq x y z
N MET A 1 -31.01 32.28 -4.14
CA MET A 1 -32.24 31.72 -3.52
C MET A 1 -31.91 30.29 -3.19
N ARG A 2 -31.77 29.93 -1.90
CA ARG A 2 -31.64 28.52 -1.47
C ARG A 2 -32.86 27.78 -2.01
N SER A 3 -32.68 26.70 -2.78
CA SER A 3 -33.79 25.79 -3.06
C SER A 3 -34.28 25.24 -1.72
N GLU A 4 -35.56 25.45 -1.42
CA GLU A 4 -36.20 25.01 -0.17
C GLU A 4 -36.18 23.47 0.01
N SER A 5 -35.74 22.71 -0.99
CA SER A 5 -35.62 21.24 -0.91
C SER A 5 -34.43 20.74 -0.08
N ILE A 6 -33.45 21.59 0.26
CA ILE A 6 -32.19 21.16 0.92
C ILE A 6 -32.26 21.20 2.46
N ARG A 7 -33.34 21.74 3.05
CA ARG A 7 -33.54 21.78 4.53
C ARG A 7 -34.44 20.66 5.08
N GLN A 8 -34.79 19.68 4.28
CA GLN A 8 -35.52 18.53 4.79
C GLN A 8 -34.49 17.56 5.41
N GLY A 9 -34.68 17.24 6.69
CA GLY A 9 -33.92 16.19 7.36
C GLY A 9 -34.12 14.83 6.69
N PRO A 10 -33.39 13.78 7.09
CA PRO A 10 -33.46 12.50 6.41
C PRO A 10 -34.88 11.95 6.38
N THR A 11 -35.34 11.50 5.21
CA THR A 11 -36.66 10.90 5.03
C THR A 11 -36.71 9.56 5.75
N GLU A 12 -37.79 9.30 6.48
CA GLU A 12 -37.98 8.02 7.18
C GLU A 12 -38.14 6.88 6.16
N LEU A 13 -37.23 5.90 6.21
CA LEU A 13 -37.21 4.76 5.30
C LEU A 13 -38.10 3.63 5.83
N SER A 14 -38.73 2.88 4.91
CA SER A 14 -39.41 1.64 5.26
C SER A 14 -38.40 0.56 5.69
N THR A 15 -38.86 -0.46 6.43
CA THR A 15 -37.99 -1.58 6.87
C THR A 15 -37.30 -2.28 5.69
N ALA A 16 -38.01 -2.47 4.58
CA ALA A 16 -37.45 -3.11 3.38
C ALA A 16 -36.36 -2.25 2.72
N GLU A 17 -36.52 -0.93 2.72
CA GLU A 17 -35.49 -0.01 2.21
C GLU A 17 -34.26 -0.02 3.12
N ARG A 18 -34.44 0.01 4.44
CA ARG A 18 -33.32 -0.11 5.40
C ARG A 18 -32.53 -1.40 5.18
N ASP A 19 -33.22 -2.53 5.01
CA ASP A 19 -32.56 -3.81 4.77
C ASP A 19 -31.79 -3.85 3.44
N ASN A 20 -32.32 -3.22 2.38
CA ASN A 20 -31.59 -3.04 1.13
C ASN A 20 -30.32 -2.19 1.31
N ILE A 21 -30.37 -1.10 2.09
CA ILE A 21 -29.19 -0.27 2.38
C ILE A 21 -28.17 -1.05 3.22
N ARG A 22 -28.61 -1.84 4.19
CA ARG A 22 -27.73 -2.72 4.98
C ARG A 22 -26.98 -3.70 4.09
N GLN A 23 -27.69 -4.36 3.17
CA GLN A 23 -27.08 -5.27 2.20
C GLN A 23 -26.10 -4.52 1.28
N LEU A 24 -26.48 -3.34 0.79
CA LEU A 24 -25.62 -2.52 -0.07
C LEU A 24 -24.30 -2.13 0.63
N VAL A 25 -24.37 -1.73 1.90
CA VAL A 25 -23.18 -1.40 2.71
C VAL A 25 -22.32 -2.63 2.95
N GLN A 26 -22.95 -3.79 3.24
CA GLN A 26 -22.24 -5.04 3.41
C GLN A 26 -21.48 -5.43 2.14
N GLU A 27 -22.16 -5.41 0.99
CA GLU A 27 -21.56 -5.67 -0.32
C GLU A 27 -20.46 -4.65 -0.67
N ALA A 28 -20.66 -3.36 -0.37
CA ALA A 28 -19.66 -2.33 -0.60
C ALA A 28 -18.41 -2.52 0.27
N SER A 29 -18.55 -3.15 1.44
CA SER A 29 -17.45 -3.44 2.35
C SER A 29 -16.65 -4.70 2.00
N GLU A 30 -17.15 -5.57 1.11
CA GLU A 30 -16.53 -6.85 0.76
C GLU A 30 -15.02 -6.77 0.44
N PRO A 31 -14.53 -5.80 -0.37
CA PRO A 31 -13.11 -5.68 -0.69
C PRO A 31 -12.20 -5.29 0.49
N ILE A 32 -12.78 -4.96 1.64
CA ILE A 32 -12.08 -4.40 2.80
C ILE A 32 -11.91 -5.49 3.85
N ALA A 33 -10.74 -6.13 3.90
CA ALA A 33 -10.50 -7.29 4.75
C ALA A 33 -10.82 -7.04 6.25
N PRO A 34 -11.72 -7.78 6.90
CA PRO A 34 -11.96 -7.60 8.33
C PRO A 34 -10.68 -7.93 9.12
N PHE A 35 -10.22 -6.99 9.96
CA PHE A 35 -9.01 -7.13 10.78
C PHE A 35 -9.32 -7.18 12.27
N TRP A 36 -8.84 -8.24 12.94
CA TRP A 36 -8.80 -8.35 14.39
C TRP A 36 -7.81 -7.32 15.00
N PRO A 37 -8.06 -6.76 16.20
CA PRO A 37 -7.10 -5.89 16.88
C PRO A 37 -5.81 -6.65 17.18
N MET A 38 -4.75 -6.40 16.38
CA MET A 38 -3.53 -7.21 16.39
C MET A 38 -2.89 -7.27 17.79
N ARG A 39 -3.08 -8.37 18.51
CA ARG A 39 -2.31 -8.69 19.73
C ARG A 39 -0.98 -9.39 19.39
N THR A 40 -0.90 -10.00 18.20
CA THR A 40 0.26 -10.70 17.64
C THR A 40 0.29 -10.52 16.12
N MET A 41 1.48 -10.56 15.49
CA MET A 41 1.58 -10.49 14.03
C MET A 41 0.92 -11.72 13.38
N ILE A 42 0.00 -11.50 12.45
CA ILE A 42 -0.60 -12.55 11.61
C ILE A 42 -0.45 -12.08 10.15
N ALA A 43 -0.01 -12.98 9.28
CA ALA A 43 0.02 -12.73 7.84
C ALA A 43 -1.40 -12.81 7.28
N GLN A 44 -1.88 -11.73 6.68
CA GLN A 44 -3.19 -11.68 6.04
C GLN A 44 -3.07 -11.12 4.62
N ASN A 45 -3.92 -11.61 3.73
CA ASN A 45 -3.93 -11.24 2.32
C ASN A 45 -4.29 -9.75 2.14
N PRO A 46 -3.38 -8.89 1.63
CA PRO A 46 -3.68 -7.47 1.44
C PRO A 46 -4.81 -7.19 0.45
N ILE A 47 -5.02 -8.08 -0.53
CA ILE A 47 -6.03 -8.01 -1.61
C ILE A 47 -7.24 -8.92 -1.33
N HIS A 48 -7.64 -9.06 -0.07
CA HIS A 48 -8.81 -9.84 0.30
C HIS A 48 -10.08 -9.38 -0.42
N GLY A 49 -10.93 -10.32 -0.81
CA GLY A 49 -12.13 -10.07 -1.59
C GLY A 49 -11.87 -9.93 -3.09
N LEU A 50 -10.61 -9.92 -3.53
CA LEU A 50 -10.20 -9.85 -4.95
C LEU A 50 -9.59 -11.17 -5.43
N GLU A 51 -9.65 -12.25 -4.64
CA GLU A 51 -9.03 -13.55 -4.97
C GLU A 51 -9.65 -14.23 -6.21
N TYR A 52 -10.82 -13.78 -6.66
CA TYR A 52 -11.46 -14.24 -7.87
C TYR A 52 -10.84 -13.66 -9.16
N LEU A 53 -9.97 -12.66 -9.04
CA LEU A 53 -9.26 -12.03 -10.15
C LEU A 53 -7.84 -12.61 -10.30
N PRO A 54 -7.26 -12.62 -11.51
CA PRO A 54 -5.82 -12.79 -11.69
C PRO A 54 -5.03 -11.78 -10.86
N PHE A 55 -3.88 -12.19 -10.32
CA PHE A 55 -3.10 -11.39 -9.35
C PHE A 55 -2.80 -9.96 -9.85
N ASP A 56 -2.42 -9.82 -11.12
CA ASP A 56 -2.11 -8.52 -11.73
C ASP A 56 -3.33 -7.60 -11.86
N GLN A 57 -4.52 -8.17 -12.03
CA GLN A 57 -5.78 -7.42 -12.03
C GLN A 57 -6.20 -7.07 -10.60
N ALA A 58 -6.07 -8.02 -9.67
CA ALA A 58 -6.36 -7.81 -8.26
C ALA A 58 -5.48 -6.71 -7.64
N VAL A 59 -4.18 -6.68 -7.99
CA VAL A 59 -3.26 -5.62 -7.55
C VAL A 59 -3.64 -4.27 -8.16
N ARG A 60 -4.05 -4.20 -9.43
CA ARG A 60 -4.50 -2.95 -10.06
C ARG A 60 -5.76 -2.40 -9.37
N VAL A 61 -6.79 -3.23 -9.22
CA VAL A 61 -8.01 -2.86 -8.48
C VAL A 61 -7.68 -2.50 -7.04
N GLY A 62 -6.80 -3.25 -6.38
CA GLY A 62 -6.32 -2.96 -5.03
C GLY A 62 -5.58 -1.64 -4.91
N LYS A 63 -4.77 -1.25 -5.91
CA LYS A 63 -4.08 0.04 -5.97
C LYS A 63 -5.08 1.19 -6.10
N ASP A 64 -6.06 1.07 -7.00
CA ASP A 64 -7.07 2.11 -7.21
C ASP A 64 -7.95 2.28 -5.98
N LEU A 65 -8.30 1.18 -5.32
CA LEU A 65 -9.17 1.20 -4.15
C LEU A 65 -8.44 1.60 -2.86
N LEU A 66 -7.29 0.99 -2.58
CA LEU A 66 -6.57 1.06 -1.29
C LEU A 66 -5.29 1.92 -1.34
N GLY A 67 -4.84 2.33 -2.52
CA GLY A 67 -3.62 3.13 -2.72
C GLY A 67 -2.30 2.34 -2.65
N GLY A 68 -2.34 1.03 -2.41
CA GLY A 68 -1.13 0.20 -2.28
C GLY A 68 -0.57 -0.26 -3.63
N SER A 69 0.77 -0.19 -3.81
CA SER A 69 1.43 -0.82 -4.96
C SER A 69 1.73 -2.29 -4.66
N GLY A 70 1.26 -3.22 -5.51
CA GLY A 70 1.59 -4.65 -5.39
C GLY A 70 2.88 -5.06 -6.09
N TYR A 71 3.55 -4.14 -6.78
CA TYR A 71 4.86 -4.34 -7.41
C TYR A 71 5.86 -3.31 -6.90
N LEU A 72 7.15 -3.66 -6.91
CA LEU A 72 8.22 -2.70 -6.70
C LEU A 72 8.22 -1.65 -7.83
N PRO A 73 8.72 -0.43 -7.59
CA PRO A 73 8.94 0.56 -8.65
C PRO A 73 9.84 0.01 -9.76
N ASN A 74 9.62 0.44 -11.01
CA ASN A 74 10.39 -0.03 -12.16
C ASN A 74 11.88 0.26 -12.01
N GLU A 75 12.25 1.39 -11.40
CA GLU A 75 13.64 1.76 -11.11
C GLU A 75 14.32 0.73 -10.20
N THR A 76 13.60 0.19 -9.23
CA THR A 76 14.12 -0.86 -8.34
C THR A 76 14.37 -2.15 -9.11
N TYR A 77 13.47 -2.54 -10.02
CA TYR A 77 13.70 -3.71 -10.88
C TYR A 77 14.86 -3.50 -11.87
N ARG A 78 14.99 -2.30 -12.45
CA ARG A 78 16.11 -1.95 -13.32
C ARG A 78 17.44 -2.02 -12.56
N GLN A 79 17.48 -1.59 -11.30
CA GLN A 79 18.65 -1.78 -10.43
C GLN A 79 18.95 -3.27 -10.20
N LEU A 80 17.93 -4.09 -9.90
CA LEU A 80 18.11 -5.55 -9.73
C LEU A 80 18.62 -6.24 -11.02
N TYR A 81 18.25 -5.72 -12.19
CA TYR A 81 18.81 -6.14 -13.47
C TYR A 81 20.28 -5.73 -13.62
N GLN A 82 20.65 -4.49 -13.28
CA GLN A 82 22.04 -4.02 -13.31
C GLN A 82 22.94 -4.80 -12.33
N GLU A 83 22.41 -5.20 -11.18
CA GLU A 83 23.07 -6.07 -10.20
C GLU A 83 23.19 -7.53 -10.66
N GLY A 84 22.58 -7.90 -11.79
CA GLY A 84 22.57 -9.26 -12.33
C GLY A 84 21.64 -10.23 -11.60
N ARG A 85 20.78 -9.74 -10.69
CA ARG A 85 19.75 -10.57 -10.03
C ARG A 85 18.62 -10.93 -11.00
N ILE A 86 18.31 -10.03 -11.93
CA ILE A 86 17.44 -10.29 -13.08
C ILE A 86 18.32 -10.40 -14.32
N THR A 87 18.12 -11.45 -15.12
CA THR A 87 18.91 -11.69 -16.33
C THR A 87 18.10 -11.42 -17.58
N ILE A 88 18.76 -11.05 -18.68
CA ILE A 88 18.10 -10.85 -19.98
C ILE A 88 17.37 -12.12 -20.47
N GLU A 89 17.96 -13.29 -20.20
CA GLU A 89 17.32 -14.57 -20.52
C GLU A 89 16.09 -14.84 -19.64
N GLY A 90 16.12 -14.41 -18.38
CA GLY A 90 14.94 -14.41 -17.49
C GLY A 90 13.85 -13.48 -18.01
N ILE A 91 14.20 -12.28 -18.48
CA ILE A 91 13.26 -11.33 -19.10
C ILE A 91 12.62 -11.92 -20.35
N LYS A 92 13.40 -12.52 -21.26
CA LYS A 92 12.87 -13.18 -22.47
C LYS A 92 11.87 -14.29 -22.11
N ARG A 93 12.18 -15.12 -21.12
CA ARG A 93 11.26 -16.16 -20.61
C ARG A 93 10.02 -15.55 -19.96
N ALA A 94 10.16 -14.45 -19.22
CA ALA A 94 9.04 -13.75 -18.60
C ALA A 94 8.08 -13.17 -19.66
N PHE A 95 8.60 -12.50 -20.70
CA PHE A 95 7.78 -12.02 -21.82
C PHE A 95 7.01 -13.16 -22.49
N PHE A 96 7.63 -14.33 -22.67
CA PHE A 96 6.93 -15.49 -23.22
C PHE A 96 5.77 -15.98 -22.34
N ARG A 97 5.92 -15.91 -21.00
CA ARG A 97 4.93 -16.37 -20.03
C ARG A 97 3.79 -15.37 -19.81
N VAL A 98 4.13 -14.10 -19.58
CA VAL A 98 3.21 -13.07 -19.08
C VAL A 98 3.25 -11.74 -19.85
N GLY A 99 4.09 -11.63 -20.87
CA GLY A 99 4.19 -10.42 -21.68
C GLY A 99 2.99 -10.19 -22.62
N PRO A 100 2.84 -8.97 -23.17
CA PRO A 100 1.82 -8.67 -24.15
C PRO A 100 1.95 -9.53 -25.41
N ARG A 101 0.82 -9.84 -26.06
CA ARG A 101 0.75 -10.66 -27.27
C ARG A 101 0.11 -9.84 -28.39
N LEU A 102 0.83 -9.67 -29.50
CA LEU A 102 0.28 -9.08 -30.73
C LEU A 102 -0.29 -10.16 -31.65
N GLU A 103 -1.44 -9.88 -32.26
CA GLU A 103 -2.08 -10.77 -33.23
C GLU A 103 -1.32 -10.82 -34.57
N SER A 104 -0.60 -9.75 -34.92
CA SER A 104 0.26 -9.68 -36.11
C SER A 104 1.71 -9.38 -35.72
N GLN A 105 2.64 -10.21 -36.18
CA GLN A 105 4.08 -9.95 -36.06
C GLN A 105 4.51 -8.95 -37.13
N ALA A 106 4.12 -7.69 -36.95
CA ALA A 106 4.64 -6.59 -37.76
C ALA A 106 6.11 -6.37 -37.40
N SER A 107 6.96 -6.28 -38.41
CA SER A 107 8.37 -5.93 -38.26
C SER A 107 8.69 -4.74 -39.15
N ILE A 108 9.37 -3.75 -38.60
CA ILE A 108 9.81 -2.57 -39.36
C ILE A 108 11.33 -2.60 -39.52
N LYS A 109 11.82 -2.08 -40.63
CA LYS A 109 13.26 -1.92 -40.87
C LYS A 109 13.67 -0.51 -40.51
N VAL A 110 14.48 -0.36 -39.47
CA VAL A 110 14.97 0.93 -38.97
C VAL A 110 16.49 0.92 -39.06
N GLY A 111 17.02 1.69 -40.03
CA GLY A 111 18.42 1.62 -40.43
C GLY A 111 18.82 0.20 -40.88
N PRO A 112 19.89 -0.40 -40.32
CA PRO A 112 20.29 -1.77 -40.66
C PRO A 112 19.51 -2.85 -39.91
N ARG A 113 18.69 -2.51 -38.90
CA ARG A 113 18.04 -3.48 -38.00
C ARG A 113 16.61 -3.78 -38.45
N LEU A 114 16.22 -5.04 -38.36
CA LEU A 114 14.81 -5.46 -38.43
C LEU A 114 14.29 -5.55 -37.00
N LEU A 115 13.29 -4.75 -36.67
CA LEU A 115 12.75 -4.63 -35.32
C LEU A 115 11.35 -5.22 -35.23
N SER A 116 11.09 -5.87 -34.11
CA SER A 116 9.74 -6.28 -33.69
C SER A 116 9.30 -5.49 -32.47
N ALA A 117 8.00 -5.49 -32.18
CA ALA A 117 7.46 -4.91 -30.96
C ALA A 117 8.12 -5.46 -29.69
N GLN A 118 8.46 -6.76 -29.68
CA GLN A 118 9.08 -7.41 -28.53
C GLN A 118 10.48 -6.88 -28.21
N ASP A 119 11.22 -6.42 -29.22
CA ASP A 119 12.53 -5.79 -29.02
C ASP A 119 12.36 -4.44 -28.32
N ILE A 120 11.38 -3.64 -28.76
CA ILE A 120 11.05 -2.35 -28.18
C ILE A 120 10.53 -2.50 -26.74
N TRP A 121 9.63 -3.46 -26.49
CA TRP A 121 9.13 -3.72 -25.14
C TRP A 121 10.21 -4.15 -24.16
N GLN A 122 11.16 -4.99 -24.60
CA GLN A 122 12.29 -5.40 -23.76
C GLN A 122 13.17 -4.20 -23.39
N TRP A 123 13.48 -3.33 -24.35
CA TRP A 123 14.23 -2.12 -24.05
C TRP A 123 13.44 -1.13 -23.20
N HIS A 124 12.14 -0.97 -23.45
CA HIS A 124 11.29 -0.10 -22.65
C HIS A 124 11.20 -0.57 -21.19
N LEU A 125 11.11 -1.88 -20.98
CA LEU A 125 11.19 -2.49 -19.65
C LEU A 125 12.52 -2.12 -18.96
N VAL A 126 13.65 -2.44 -19.61
CA VAL A 126 15.00 -2.36 -19.01
C VAL A 126 15.51 -0.93 -18.86
N PHE A 127 15.26 -0.06 -19.83
CA PHE A 127 15.87 1.28 -19.90
C PHE A 127 14.86 2.39 -19.61
N GLY A 128 13.57 2.20 -19.90
CA GLY A 128 12.58 3.25 -19.72
C GLY A 128 12.60 4.30 -20.84
N PHE A 129 11.45 4.42 -21.51
CA PHE A 129 11.14 5.41 -22.55
C PHE A 129 9.78 6.04 -22.26
N GLU A 130 9.59 6.43 -21.00
CA GLU A 130 8.42 7.16 -20.52
C GLU A 130 8.41 8.58 -21.13
N ALA A 131 7.21 9.14 -21.28
CA ALA A 131 7.07 10.53 -21.69
C ALA A 131 7.66 11.46 -20.61
N LEU A 132 8.25 12.58 -21.04
CA LEU A 132 8.79 13.58 -20.11
C LEU A 132 7.66 14.41 -19.52
N GLU A 133 7.75 14.77 -18.24
CA GLU A 133 6.86 15.81 -17.69
C GLU A 133 7.22 17.16 -18.33
N PRO A 134 6.25 17.90 -18.92
CA PRO A 134 6.55 19.12 -19.67
C PRO A 134 7.35 20.17 -18.92
N VAL A 135 7.18 20.26 -17.60
CA VAL A 135 7.91 21.19 -16.72
C VAL A 135 9.42 20.91 -16.72
N LEU A 136 9.83 19.67 -16.99
CA LEU A 136 11.23 19.26 -17.01
C LEU A 136 11.91 19.51 -18.36
N LEU A 137 11.17 19.76 -19.44
CA LEU A 137 11.74 19.85 -20.80
C LEU A 137 12.85 20.90 -20.90
N GLN A 138 12.58 22.12 -20.43
CA GLN A 138 13.58 23.20 -20.50
C GLN A 138 14.81 22.87 -19.65
N TRP A 139 14.62 22.26 -18.49
CA TRP A 139 15.71 21.83 -17.62
C TRP A 139 16.54 20.75 -18.30
N GLU A 140 15.93 19.70 -18.83
CA GLU A 140 16.61 18.59 -19.51
C GLU A 140 17.43 19.03 -20.74
N LEU A 141 16.88 19.94 -21.55
CA LEU A 141 17.58 20.46 -22.74
C LEU A 141 18.73 21.41 -22.42
N SER A 142 18.75 22.02 -21.23
CA SER A 142 19.76 23.03 -20.85
C SER A 142 20.69 22.58 -19.72
N GLY A 143 20.12 22.32 -18.54
CA GLY A 143 20.82 21.98 -17.30
C GLY A 143 20.98 20.47 -17.05
N GLY A 144 20.00 19.66 -17.45
CA GLY A 144 20.04 18.19 -17.38
C GLY A 144 20.99 17.56 -18.41
N GLY A 145 21.20 18.26 -19.53
CA GLY A 145 22.24 17.90 -20.51
C GLY A 145 21.86 16.73 -21.41
N ALA A 146 20.57 16.46 -21.64
CA ALA A 146 20.10 15.36 -22.48
C ALA A 146 20.61 15.43 -23.94
N THR A 147 20.93 16.63 -24.42
CA THR A 147 21.55 16.88 -25.74
C THR A 147 23.07 17.01 -25.70
N ARG A 148 23.68 16.93 -24.52
CA ARG A 148 25.13 17.09 -24.31
C ARG A 148 25.83 15.81 -23.87
N GLN A 149 25.14 14.97 -23.12
CA GLN A 149 25.68 13.72 -22.56
C GLN A 149 24.70 12.57 -22.83
N PHE A 150 25.25 11.41 -23.17
CA PHE A 150 24.48 10.18 -23.29
C PHE A 150 23.89 9.81 -21.94
N ARG A 151 22.73 9.17 -21.99
CA ARG A 151 22.14 8.56 -20.80
C ARG A 151 23.14 7.63 -20.11
N SER A 152 23.08 7.58 -18.78
CA SER A 152 23.99 6.77 -17.96
C SER A 152 23.82 5.26 -18.19
N ASP A 153 22.63 4.84 -18.60
CA ASP A 153 22.23 3.44 -18.83
C ASP A 153 22.52 2.93 -20.25
N LEU A 154 22.93 3.80 -21.18
CA LEU A 154 23.33 3.38 -22.53
C LEU A 154 24.66 2.58 -22.44
N PRO A 155 24.76 1.38 -23.04
CA PRO A 155 25.97 0.56 -22.96
C PRO A 155 27.22 1.28 -23.47
N SER A 156 28.35 1.14 -22.75
CA SER A 156 29.61 1.79 -23.13
C SER A 156 30.04 1.44 -24.55
N GLU A 157 29.84 0.20 -25.01
CA GLU A 157 30.18 -0.18 -26.38
C GLU A 157 29.35 0.57 -27.43
N SER A 158 28.05 0.78 -27.18
CA SER A 158 27.18 1.57 -28.05
C SER A 158 27.63 3.02 -28.10
N LYS A 159 28.00 3.62 -26.95
CA LYS A 159 28.59 4.97 -26.89
C LYS A 159 29.84 5.09 -27.78
N HIS A 160 30.76 4.13 -27.69
CA HIS A 160 31.97 4.12 -28.51
C HIS A 160 31.65 4.01 -30.01
N ARG A 161 30.77 3.08 -30.41
CA ARG A 161 30.37 2.91 -31.83
C ARG A 161 29.73 4.18 -32.40
N ILE A 162 28.84 4.82 -31.64
CA ILE A 162 28.18 6.06 -32.05
C ILE A 162 29.21 7.19 -32.23
N ILE A 163 30.14 7.34 -31.28
CA ILE A 163 31.19 8.37 -31.34
C ILE A 163 32.12 8.14 -32.54
N GLU A 164 32.61 6.91 -32.73
CA GLU A 164 33.49 6.56 -33.86
C GLU A 164 32.82 6.86 -35.21
N ARG A 165 31.55 6.49 -35.35
CA ARG A 165 30.75 6.79 -36.54
C ARG A 165 30.57 8.30 -36.75
N THR A 166 30.26 9.04 -35.68
CA THR A 166 30.06 10.49 -35.74
C THR A 166 31.33 11.23 -36.17
N ILE A 167 32.50 10.83 -35.66
CA ILE A 167 33.80 11.39 -36.05
C ILE A 167 34.11 11.07 -37.52
N ALA A 168 33.78 9.86 -37.98
CA ALA A 168 33.98 9.46 -39.38
C ALA A 168 33.09 10.22 -40.36
N GLU A 169 31.86 10.56 -39.96
CA GLU A 169 30.89 11.29 -40.78
C GLU A 169 31.16 12.81 -40.81
N CYS A 170 31.78 13.38 -39.76
CA CYS A 170 32.11 14.81 -39.70
C CYS A 170 33.39 15.11 -38.91
N GLU A 171 34.48 15.49 -39.61
CA GLU A 171 35.76 15.85 -38.97
C GLU A 171 35.65 17.04 -37.98
N GLN A 172 34.69 17.94 -38.19
CA GLN A 172 34.44 19.10 -37.33
C GLN A 172 33.79 18.72 -35.99
N CYS A 173 33.23 17.51 -35.87
CA CYS A 173 32.64 17.00 -34.63
C CYS A 173 33.67 16.36 -33.70
N ARG A 174 34.96 16.37 -34.04
CA ARG A 174 36.02 15.68 -33.28
C ARG A 174 36.26 16.27 -31.89
N ASP A 175 36.01 17.57 -31.70
CA ASP A 175 36.24 18.25 -30.42
C ASP A 175 35.14 17.93 -29.39
N PHE A 176 33.90 17.72 -29.84
CA PHE A 176 32.73 17.39 -28.99
C PHE A 176 31.79 16.38 -29.68
N PRO A 177 32.23 15.12 -29.91
CA PRO A 177 31.50 14.17 -30.76
C PRO A 177 30.16 13.72 -30.15
N GLU A 178 30.09 13.65 -28.82
CA GLU A 178 28.88 13.25 -28.08
C GLU A 178 27.78 14.32 -28.16
N GLU A 179 28.10 15.57 -27.82
CA GLU A 179 27.16 16.70 -27.92
C GLU A 179 26.73 16.95 -29.37
N ALA A 180 27.65 16.82 -30.33
CA ALA A 180 27.34 16.97 -31.75
C ALA A 180 26.36 15.90 -32.23
N TYR A 181 26.58 14.63 -31.85
CA TYR A 181 25.65 13.54 -32.18
C TYR A 181 24.26 13.79 -31.60
N LEU A 182 24.17 14.04 -30.28
CA LEU A 182 22.89 14.18 -29.58
C LEU A 182 22.11 15.41 -30.05
N THR A 183 22.79 16.54 -30.26
CA THR A 183 22.16 17.77 -30.78
C THR A 183 21.59 17.55 -32.19
N ASN A 184 22.33 16.87 -33.06
CA ASN A 184 21.87 16.59 -34.43
C ASN A 184 20.76 15.54 -34.47
N LEU A 185 20.84 14.52 -33.60
CA LEU A 185 19.79 13.52 -33.45
C LEU A 185 18.49 14.14 -32.93
N TRP A 186 18.57 15.03 -31.95
CA TRP A 186 17.42 15.77 -31.44
C TRP A 186 16.74 16.61 -32.53
N LYS A 187 17.53 17.36 -33.31
CA LYS A 187 17.03 18.14 -34.45
C LYS A 187 16.33 17.26 -35.48
N ALA A 188 16.95 16.13 -35.87
CA ALA A 188 16.35 15.19 -36.80
C ALA A 188 15.04 14.60 -36.27
N THR A 189 14.97 14.32 -34.97
CA THR A 189 13.75 13.82 -34.31
C THR A 189 12.61 14.85 -34.36
N LEU A 190 12.92 16.12 -34.09
CA LEU A 190 11.93 17.20 -34.22
C LEU A 190 11.45 17.39 -35.66
N SER A 191 12.29 17.07 -36.67
CA SER A 191 11.93 17.22 -38.09
C SER A 191 10.84 16.24 -38.50
N ILE A 192 10.90 15.00 -37.99
CA ILE A 192 9.93 13.94 -38.29
C ILE A 192 8.51 14.37 -37.91
N PHE A 193 8.37 14.99 -36.75
CA PHE A 193 7.07 15.42 -36.21
C PHE A 193 6.69 16.86 -36.62
N ALA A 194 7.49 17.54 -37.45
CA ALA A 194 7.32 18.93 -37.84
C ALA A 194 7.27 19.93 -36.65
N LEU A 195 8.05 19.66 -35.58
CA LEU A 195 8.04 20.43 -34.32
C LEU A 195 9.17 21.48 -34.24
N HIS A 196 9.52 22.14 -35.35
CA HIS A 196 10.77 22.91 -35.49
C HIS A 196 10.84 24.29 -34.80
N ASP A 197 9.71 24.91 -34.49
CA ASP A 197 9.69 26.29 -34.00
C ASP A 197 9.60 26.35 -32.45
N CYS A 198 10.70 26.06 -31.75
CA CYS A 198 10.78 26.42 -30.31
C CYS A 198 12.20 26.61 -29.75
N VAL A 199 13.25 26.05 -30.37
CA VAL A 199 14.58 26.00 -29.73
C VAL A 199 15.39 27.30 -29.94
N GLN A 200 14.93 28.22 -30.78
CA GLN A 200 15.55 29.55 -30.96
C GLN A 200 14.50 30.67 -30.86
N GLY A 201 14.33 31.23 -29.65
CA GLY A 201 13.26 32.19 -29.41
C GLY A 201 13.45 33.10 -28.19
N GLU A 202 14.67 33.57 -27.91
CA GLU A 202 14.84 34.86 -27.24
C GLU A 202 15.68 35.78 -28.14
N ASN A 203 15.07 36.91 -28.53
CA ASN A 203 15.57 38.05 -29.30
C ASN A 203 15.03 38.18 -30.73
N THR A 204 13.82 38.72 -30.88
CA THR A 204 13.55 39.83 -31.81
C THR A 204 12.16 40.44 -31.56
N HIS A 205 12.12 41.77 -31.49
CA HIS A 205 10.89 42.57 -31.45
C HIS A 205 10.19 42.61 -32.81
N ALA A 206 8.86 42.71 -32.76
CA ALA A 206 7.93 43.29 -33.74
C ALA A 206 7.78 42.60 -35.12
N GLU A 207 6.58 42.10 -35.44
CA GLU A 207 5.55 42.81 -36.22
C GLU A 207 4.36 41.88 -36.49
N GLY A 208 3.15 42.46 -36.53
CA GLY A 208 1.91 41.74 -36.72
C GLY A 208 1.76 41.16 -38.13
N GLY A 209 1.28 39.92 -38.21
CA GLY A 209 0.85 39.30 -39.44
C GLY A 209 -0.14 38.18 -39.13
N GLN A 210 -1.41 38.41 -39.48
CA GLN A 210 -2.44 37.38 -39.49
C GLN A 210 -1.97 36.21 -40.36
N ARG A 211 -1.84 35.02 -39.79
CA ARG A 211 -1.73 33.77 -40.54
C ARG A 211 -2.92 32.90 -40.19
N GLU A 212 -3.66 32.56 -41.24
CA GLU A 212 -4.86 31.74 -41.23
C GLU A 212 -4.56 30.35 -40.66
N SER A 213 -5.40 29.93 -39.72
CA SER A 213 -5.37 28.63 -39.07
C SER A 213 -5.83 27.53 -40.04
N SER A 214 -4.89 26.75 -40.58
CA SER A 214 -5.19 25.44 -41.15
C SER A 214 -5.12 24.38 -40.06
N SER A 215 -6.30 23.92 -39.66
CA SER A 215 -6.52 22.86 -38.67
C SER A 215 -5.96 21.52 -39.12
N PHE A 216 -4.98 20.98 -38.40
CA PHE A 216 -4.66 19.54 -38.42
C PHE A 216 -5.65 18.78 -37.52
N PRO A 217 -6.11 17.58 -37.90
CA PRO A 217 -7.06 16.79 -37.13
C PRO A 217 -6.33 16.02 -36.03
N GLY A 218 -5.95 16.72 -34.96
CA GLY A 218 -5.57 16.09 -33.70
C GLY A 218 -6.82 15.63 -32.95
N GLU A 219 -6.78 14.41 -32.42
CA GLU A 219 -7.86 13.82 -31.63
C GLU A 219 -8.32 14.81 -30.56
N LYS A 220 -9.58 15.25 -30.68
CA LYS A 220 -10.27 15.89 -29.58
C LYS A 220 -10.38 14.85 -28.47
N HIS A 221 -9.48 14.87 -27.49
CA HIS A 221 -9.77 14.27 -26.20
C HIS A 221 -11.06 14.92 -25.72
N ASN A 222 -12.16 14.20 -25.89
CA ASN A 222 -13.48 14.64 -25.52
C ASN A 222 -13.52 14.52 -23.99
N PHE A 223 -12.95 15.50 -23.29
CA PHE A 223 -12.97 15.57 -21.84
C PHE A 223 -14.42 15.72 -21.40
N GLN A 224 -15.06 14.59 -21.12
CA GLN A 224 -16.35 14.59 -20.46
C GLN A 224 -16.13 14.87 -18.99
N VAL A 225 -16.63 16.01 -18.51
CA VAL A 225 -16.64 16.33 -17.08
C VAL A 225 -17.64 15.41 -16.41
N ASP A 226 -17.14 14.41 -15.71
CA ASP A 226 -17.93 13.51 -14.86
C ASP A 226 -17.06 13.02 -13.70
N LEU A 227 -17.72 12.64 -12.61
CA LEU A 227 -17.06 12.05 -11.44
C LEU A 227 -16.48 10.67 -11.83
N PRO A 228 -15.15 10.48 -11.77
CA PRO A 228 -14.55 9.17 -12.05
C PRO A 228 -15.06 8.10 -11.09
N LEU A 229 -15.25 6.87 -11.57
CA LEU A 229 -15.81 5.77 -10.78
C LEU A 229 -14.98 5.44 -9.54
N GLN A 230 -13.67 5.66 -9.61
CA GLN A 230 -12.72 5.42 -8.52
C GLN A 230 -12.66 6.54 -7.47
N TRP A 231 -13.40 7.65 -7.64
CA TRP A 231 -13.31 8.82 -6.78
C TRP A 231 -14.61 9.09 -6.03
N THR A 232 -14.44 9.62 -4.83
CA THR A 232 -15.49 10.31 -4.08
C THR A 232 -15.59 11.77 -4.53
N VAL A 233 -16.60 12.50 -4.02
CA VAL A 233 -16.74 13.93 -4.35
C VAL A 233 -15.62 14.71 -3.68
N SER A 234 -15.21 14.29 -2.48
CA SER A 234 -14.05 14.84 -1.80
C SER A 234 -12.74 14.62 -2.56
N ASP A 235 -12.49 13.42 -3.10
CA ASP A 235 -11.33 13.15 -3.97
C ASP A 235 -11.31 14.07 -5.20
N TRP A 236 -12.49 14.35 -5.78
CA TRP A 236 -12.61 15.20 -6.97
C TRP A 236 -12.35 16.68 -6.65
N ILE A 237 -12.95 17.20 -5.58
CA ILE A 237 -12.78 18.60 -5.14
C ILE A 237 -11.34 18.85 -4.70
N GLU A 238 -10.71 17.92 -3.97
CA GLU A 238 -9.32 18.03 -3.51
C GLU A 238 -8.37 18.34 -4.67
N ARG A 239 -8.50 17.62 -5.79
CA ARG A 239 -7.70 17.86 -7.01
C ARG A 239 -7.99 19.20 -7.68
N LEU A 240 -9.27 19.60 -7.70
CA LEU A 240 -9.71 20.83 -8.35
C LEU A 240 -9.34 22.07 -7.55
N ALA A 241 -9.47 22.04 -6.23
CA ALA A 241 -9.29 23.18 -5.33
C ALA A 241 -7.90 23.22 -4.66
N ASP A 242 -7.08 22.17 -4.76
CA ASP A 242 -5.76 22.08 -4.09
C ASP A 242 -5.87 22.13 -2.56
N VAL A 243 -6.84 21.41 -2.02
CA VAL A 243 -7.16 21.39 -0.59
C VAL A 243 -7.16 19.95 -0.08
N SER A 244 -6.62 19.69 1.11
CA SER A 244 -6.58 18.35 1.73
C SER A 244 -7.92 17.93 2.34
N LEU A 245 -8.97 17.81 1.53
CA LEU A 245 -10.32 17.55 2.01
C LEU A 245 -10.48 16.13 2.57
N VAL A 246 -9.91 15.14 1.89
CA VAL A 246 -9.98 13.74 2.31
C VAL A 246 -9.20 13.55 3.62
N GLU A 247 -8.07 14.22 3.76
CA GLU A 247 -7.27 14.22 5.00
C GLU A 247 -8.04 14.82 6.18
N GLU A 248 -8.77 15.91 5.95
CA GLU A 248 -9.55 16.54 7.02
C GLU A 248 -10.72 15.66 7.49
N ILE A 249 -11.45 15.02 6.55
CA ILE A 249 -12.46 14.01 6.88
C ILE A 249 -11.81 12.87 7.68
N ASN A 250 -10.63 12.42 7.26
CA ASN A 250 -9.90 11.37 7.93
C ASN A 250 -9.51 11.75 9.37
N ASN A 251 -9.04 12.97 9.60
CA ASN A 251 -8.69 13.46 10.93
C ASN A 251 -9.90 13.43 11.88
N GLN A 252 -11.08 13.85 11.40
CA GLN A 252 -12.30 13.75 12.19
C GLN A 252 -12.68 12.30 12.49
N MET A 253 -12.62 11.42 11.48
CA MET A 253 -12.91 10.00 11.68
C MET A 253 -11.93 9.34 12.66
N ILE A 254 -10.63 9.60 12.54
CA ILE A 254 -9.60 9.06 13.44
C ILE A 254 -9.87 9.49 14.88
N LYS A 255 -10.17 10.78 15.11
CA LYS A 255 -10.50 11.33 16.44
C LYS A 255 -11.63 10.56 17.09
N TRP A 256 -12.75 10.40 16.38
CA TRP A 256 -13.95 9.77 16.92
C TRP A 256 -13.83 8.27 17.06
N VAL A 257 -13.29 7.59 16.04
CA VAL A 257 -13.14 6.12 16.08
C VAL A 257 -12.15 5.72 17.15
N ALA A 258 -11.00 6.38 17.28
CA ALA A 258 -9.99 6.06 18.29
C ALA A 258 -10.56 6.16 19.72
N GLY A 259 -11.37 7.19 20.00
CA GLY A 259 -12.03 7.32 21.30
C GLY A 259 -13.12 6.28 21.53
N PHE A 260 -13.86 5.89 20.48
CA PHE A 260 -14.96 4.92 20.60
C PHE A 260 -14.47 3.48 20.77
N VAL A 261 -13.39 3.09 20.10
CA VAL A 261 -12.89 1.70 20.13
C VAL A 261 -11.85 1.44 21.22
N ASP A 262 -11.59 2.43 22.08
CA ASP A 262 -10.65 2.28 23.19
C ASP A 262 -11.09 1.20 24.18
N GLU A 263 -10.29 0.16 24.36
CA GLU A 263 -10.55 -0.94 25.29
C GLU A 263 -9.95 -0.68 26.70
N GLY A 264 -9.99 0.57 27.16
CA GLY A 264 -9.54 0.96 28.49
C GLY A 264 -8.05 1.34 28.58
N LEU A 265 -7.46 1.83 27.48
CA LEU A 265 -6.13 2.44 27.52
C LEU A 265 -6.20 3.90 27.96
N ALA A 266 -7.26 4.61 27.56
CA ALA A 266 -7.47 5.98 28.00
C ALA A 266 -7.98 6.00 29.44
N GLY A 267 -7.46 6.93 30.25
CA GLY A 267 -7.96 7.13 31.62
C GLY A 267 -9.40 7.66 31.66
N TRP A 268 -9.85 8.32 30.57
CA TRP A 268 -11.20 8.85 30.41
C TRP A 268 -11.88 8.17 29.22
N GLU A 269 -12.98 7.46 29.48
CA GLU A 269 -13.75 6.78 28.45
C GLU A 269 -14.68 7.74 27.72
N MET A 270 -14.94 7.49 26.42
CA MET A 270 -15.95 8.23 25.67
C MET A 270 -17.36 7.95 26.25
N PRO A 271 -18.18 8.99 26.54
CA PRO A 271 -19.56 8.81 26.98
C PRO A 271 -20.46 8.17 25.93
N SER A 272 -21.57 7.56 26.36
CA SER A 272 -22.64 7.01 25.49
C SER A 272 -22.23 5.90 24.51
N ARG A 273 -21.05 5.28 24.69
CA ARG A 273 -20.56 4.20 23.80
C ARG A 273 -21.48 2.97 23.76
N ASP A 274 -22.25 2.75 24.82
CA ASP A 274 -23.26 1.68 24.92
C ASP A 274 -24.37 1.80 23.87
N LYS A 275 -24.63 3.00 23.36
CA LYS A 275 -25.63 3.26 22.31
C LYS A 275 -25.10 3.00 20.89
N GLY A 276 -23.81 2.67 20.76
CA GLY A 276 -23.11 2.48 19.50
C GLY A 276 -22.44 3.75 18.96
N PHE A 277 -21.53 3.56 18.01
CA PHE A 277 -20.64 4.60 17.47
C PHE A 277 -21.38 5.82 16.93
N PHE A 278 -22.38 5.62 16.07
CA PHE A 278 -23.09 6.73 15.42
C PHE A 278 -23.84 7.59 16.44
N ARG A 279 -24.51 6.95 17.42
CA ARG A 279 -25.25 7.65 18.47
C ARG A 279 -24.34 8.37 19.46
N ALA A 280 -23.25 7.72 19.87
CA ALA A 280 -22.24 8.35 20.70
C ALA A 280 -21.66 9.59 20.01
N TRP A 281 -21.35 9.51 18.71
CA TRP A 281 -20.92 10.64 17.92
C TRP A 281 -21.99 11.74 17.85
N GLN A 282 -23.26 11.40 17.53
CA GLN A 282 -24.35 12.38 17.41
C GLN A 282 -24.57 13.17 18.71
N GLU A 283 -24.53 12.49 19.87
CA GLU A 283 -24.72 13.11 21.18
C GLU A 283 -23.56 14.03 21.59
N LEU A 284 -22.32 13.69 21.20
CA LEU A 284 -21.12 14.40 21.60
C LEU A 284 -20.70 15.49 20.60
N ALA A 285 -20.85 15.25 19.30
CA ALA A 285 -20.40 16.13 18.24
C ALA A 285 -21.13 17.48 18.25
N GLN A 286 -22.38 17.54 18.73
CA GLN A 286 -23.10 18.81 18.88
C GLN A 286 -22.39 19.81 19.83
N TRP A 287 -21.49 19.34 20.70
CA TRP A 287 -20.68 20.15 21.62
C TRP A 287 -19.23 20.32 21.16
N ASP A 288 -18.83 19.63 20.10
CA ASP A 288 -17.47 19.61 19.56
C ASP A 288 -17.20 20.87 18.71
N GLN A 289 -16.22 21.67 19.13
CA GLN A 289 -15.88 22.91 18.45
C GLN A 289 -15.06 22.68 17.17
N SER A 290 -14.52 21.47 16.95
CA SER A 290 -13.69 21.24 15.75
C SER A 290 -14.49 21.44 14.47
N GLY A 291 -15.76 21.02 14.40
CA GLY A 291 -16.62 21.26 13.24
C GLY A 291 -16.74 22.75 12.89
N HIS A 292 -16.81 23.63 13.90
CA HIS A 292 -16.81 25.08 13.70
C HIS A 292 -15.45 25.60 13.21
N PHE A 293 -14.34 25.10 13.78
CA PHE A 293 -12.98 25.48 13.35
C PHE A 293 -12.66 25.03 11.92
N LEU A 294 -13.32 23.97 11.43
CA LEU A 294 -13.26 23.56 10.02
C LEU A 294 -14.08 24.47 9.10
N GLY A 295 -14.85 25.40 9.63
CA GLY A 295 -15.68 26.32 8.84
C GLY A 295 -17.08 25.77 8.51
N ILE A 296 -17.50 24.65 9.11
CA ILE A 296 -18.86 24.14 8.92
C ILE A 296 -19.84 25.06 9.67
N ARG A 297 -20.80 25.63 8.92
CA ARG A 297 -21.81 26.54 9.46
C ARG A 297 -22.89 25.76 10.19
N ASP A 298 -23.34 26.28 11.33
CA ASP A 298 -24.43 25.71 12.12
C ASP A 298 -24.25 24.21 12.48
N PHE A 299 -22.99 23.76 12.65
CA PHE A 299 -22.61 22.36 12.85
C PHE A 299 -23.48 21.62 13.89
N SER A 300 -23.67 22.22 15.06
CA SER A 300 -24.48 21.63 16.14
C SER A 300 -25.94 21.42 15.71
N GLN A 301 -26.53 22.37 14.99
CA GLN A 301 -27.91 22.26 14.49
C GLN A 301 -28.01 21.20 13.38
N GLN A 302 -27.00 21.09 12.52
CA GLN A 302 -26.96 20.08 11.48
C GLN A 302 -26.89 18.66 12.07
N VAL A 303 -26.04 18.44 13.08
CA VAL A 303 -25.94 17.14 13.77
C VAL A 303 -27.24 16.79 14.51
N GLN A 304 -27.89 17.76 15.14
CA GLN A 304 -29.18 17.57 15.82
C GLN A 304 -30.33 17.25 14.86
N ALA A 305 -30.25 17.71 13.60
CA ALA A 305 -31.26 17.45 12.59
C ALA A 305 -31.11 16.08 11.90
N LEU A 306 -30.04 15.34 12.18
CA LEU A 306 -29.82 14.00 11.63
C LEU A 306 -30.82 13.00 12.21
N ALA A 307 -31.21 12.04 11.36
CA ALA A 307 -32.04 10.93 11.78
C ALA A 307 -31.29 10.00 12.73
N ASP A 308 -32.09 9.22 13.42
CA ASP A 308 -31.71 8.33 14.49
C ASP A 308 -31.01 7.06 14.00
N GLU A 309 -31.39 6.60 12.82
CA GLU A 309 -30.86 5.40 12.19
C GLU A 309 -29.79 5.77 11.14
N PRO A 310 -28.64 5.05 11.08
CA PRO A 310 -27.54 5.39 10.19
C PRO A 310 -27.88 5.21 8.71
N GLU A 311 -28.79 4.28 8.36
CA GLU A 311 -29.21 4.03 6.99
C GLU A 311 -29.86 5.27 6.34
N GLU A 312 -30.73 5.95 7.08
CA GLU A 312 -31.38 7.20 6.66
C GLU A 312 -30.35 8.29 6.38
N VAL A 313 -29.34 8.42 7.24
CA VAL A 313 -28.27 9.40 7.09
C VAL A 313 -27.40 9.08 5.88
N ILE A 314 -27.08 7.81 5.62
CA ILE A 314 -26.33 7.39 4.44
C ILE A 314 -27.07 7.78 3.15
N VAL A 315 -28.36 7.45 3.06
CA VAL A 315 -29.19 7.79 1.89
C VAL A 315 -29.25 9.31 1.71
N TRP A 316 -29.55 10.04 2.79
CA TRP A 316 -29.62 11.49 2.76
C TRP A 316 -28.30 12.15 2.30
N CYS A 317 -27.15 11.66 2.77
CA CYS A 317 -25.84 12.16 2.34
C CYS A 317 -25.59 11.88 0.85
N LEU A 318 -25.89 10.67 0.36
CA LEU A 318 -25.70 10.29 -1.04
C LEU A 318 -26.59 11.12 -1.99
N GLU A 319 -27.84 11.37 -1.58
CA GLU A 319 -28.77 12.23 -2.31
C GLU A 319 -28.31 13.69 -2.32
N ARG A 320 -27.83 14.20 -1.18
CA ARG A 320 -27.33 15.57 -1.05
C ARG A 320 -26.05 15.81 -1.85
N LEU A 321 -25.18 14.82 -1.99
CA LEU A 321 -24.04 14.86 -2.91
C LEU A 321 -24.45 14.71 -4.39
N GLY A 322 -25.68 14.26 -4.66
CA GLY A 322 -26.19 14.04 -6.02
C GLY A 322 -25.63 12.79 -6.68
N ILE A 323 -25.30 11.74 -5.91
CA ILE A 323 -24.75 10.49 -6.45
C ILE A 323 -25.88 9.64 -7.04
N PRO A 324 -25.81 9.24 -8.32
CA PRO A 324 -26.80 8.33 -8.90
C PRO A 324 -26.84 6.98 -8.17
N GLN A 325 -28.03 6.44 -7.90
CA GLN A 325 -28.22 5.15 -7.18
C GLN A 325 -27.39 3.99 -7.74
N LYS A 326 -27.23 3.92 -9.06
CA LYS A 326 -26.41 2.89 -9.73
C LYS A 326 -24.93 2.93 -9.32
N ARG A 327 -24.42 4.08 -8.86
CA ARG A 327 -23.03 4.28 -8.43
C ARG A 327 -22.85 4.11 -6.91
N TRP A 328 -23.91 3.94 -6.13
CA TRP A 328 -23.82 3.92 -4.66
C TRP A 328 -22.86 2.84 -4.13
N LYS A 329 -22.93 1.60 -4.65
CA LYS A 329 -22.03 0.52 -4.22
C LYS A 329 -20.55 0.91 -4.37
N ALA A 330 -20.15 1.33 -5.57
CA ALA A 330 -18.77 1.72 -5.86
C ALA A 330 -18.33 2.95 -5.04
N TYR A 331 -19.22 3.93 -4.88
CA TYR A 331 -18.96 5.13 -4.10
C TYR A 331 -18.72 4.81 -2.62
N LEU A 332 -19.59 3.99 -2.02
CA LEU A 332 -19.45 3.55 -0.62
C LEU A 332 -18.20 2.69 -0.43
N SER A 333 -17.86 1.81 -1.38
CA SER A 333 -16.61 1.05 -1.35
C SER A 333 -15.39 1.96 -1.31
N ARG A 334 -15.36 3.02 -2.12
CA ARG A 334 -14.28 4.02 -2.11
C ARG A 334 -14.25 4.83 -0.80
N ALA A 335 -15.40 5.27 -0.29
CA ALA A 335 -15.45 6.00 0.97
C ALA A 335 -14.94 5.15 2.16
N LEU A 336 -15.33 3.87 2.20
CA LEU A 336 -14.84 2.92 3.19
C LEU A 336 -13.33 2.64 3.06
N SER A 337 -12.77 2.71 1.85
CA SER A 337 -11.37 2.41 1.56
C SER A 337 -10.40 3.55 1.86
N GLN A 338 -10.87 4.77 2.14
CA GLN A 338 -10.02 5.94 2.43
C GLN A 338 -9.33 5.88 3.81
N LEU A 339 -9.84 5.09 4.77
CA LEU A 339 -9.17 4.76 6.04
C LEU A 339 -9.21 3.25 6.30
N PRO A 340 -8.47 2.45 5.52
CA PRO A 340 -8.66 1.02 5.50
C PRO A 340 -8.34 0.40 6.86
N GLY A 341 -7.37 0.90 7.63
CA GLY A 341 -7.07 0.36 8.97
C GLY A 341 -8.28 0.41 9.92
N TRP A 342 -8.90 1.58 10.08
CA TRP A 342 -10.06 1.77 10.94
C TRP A 342 -11.29 1.04 10.43
N THR A 343 -11.59 1.15 9.13
CA THR A 343 -12.74 0.48 8.52
C THR A 343 -12.66 -1.03 8.70
N ARG A 344 -11.48 -1.63 8.48
CA ARG A 344 -11.27 -3.07 8.64
C ARG A 344 -11.48 -3.54 10.08
N TYR A 345 -11.08 -2.74 11.07
CA TYR A 345 -11.33 -3.05 12.48
C TYR A 345 -12.81 -2.96 12.84
N ILE A 346 -13.49 -1.89 12.40
CA ILE A 346 -14.93 -1.71 12.63
C ILE A 346 -15.75 -2.82 11.94
N ARG A 347 -15.38 -3.21 10.71
CA ARG A 347 -16.00 -4.35 10.01
C ARG A 347 -15.83 -5.63 10.81
N TRP A 348 -14.61 -5.90 11.28
CA TRP A 348 -14.33 -7.09 12.07
C TRP A 348 -15.17 -7.13 13.36
N LEU A 349 -15.29 -6.02 14.08
CA LEU A 349 -16.17 -5.92 15.26
C LEU A 349 -17.62 -6.25 14.92
N GLY A 350 -18.15 -5.70 13.83
CA GLY A 350 -19.52 -5.98 13.37
C GLY A 350 -19.77 -7.45 13.02
N GLU A 351 -18.77 -8.14 12.49
CA GLU A 351 -18.84 -9.57 12.16
C GLU A 351 -18.64 -10.50 13.38
N HIS A 352 -18.19 -9.97 14.52
CA HIS A 352 -17.87 -10.74 15.73
C HIS A 352 -18.67 -10.27 16.97
N PRO A 353 -20.01 -10.47 17.00
CA PRO A 353 -20.87 -10.04 18.11
C PRO A 353 -20.54 -10.72 19.45
N GLY A 354 -19.79 -11.83 19.44
CA GLY A 354 -19.31 -12.53 20.64
C GLY A 354 -18.09 -11.89 21.31
N TYR A 355 -17.44 -10.89 20.70
CA TYR A 355 -16.26 -10.23 21.27
C TYR A 355 -16.65 -9.27 22.40
N HIS A 356 -15.88 -9.23 23.50
CA HIS A 356 -16.26 -8.49 24.72
C HIS A 356 -16.48 -6.99 24.46
N ALA A 357 -15.65 -6.36 23.62
CA ALA A 357 -15.81 -4.95 23.31
C ALA A 357 -17.08 -4.68 22.50
N GLN A 358 -17.42 -5.56 21.56
CA GLN A 358 -18.61 -5.45 20.72
C GLN A 358 -19.90 -5.70 21.52
N GLN A 359 -19.87 -6.61 22.51
CA GLN A 359 -21.00 -6.85 23.41
C GLN A 359 -21.33 -5.63 24.27
N LYS A 360 -20.31 -4.90 24.72
CA LYS A 360 -20.47 -3.71 25.56
C LYS A 360 -20.77 -2.45 24.75
N HIS A 361 -20.15 -2.32 23.58
CA HIS A 361 -20.16 -1.10 22.75
C HIS A 361 -20.31 -1.46 21.26
N PRO A 362 -21.56 -1.67 20.78
CA PRO A 362 -21.79 -2.23 19.44
C PRO A 362 -21.48 -1.22 18.32
N THR A 363 -20.69 -1.64 17.34
CA THR A 363 -20.40 -0.84 16.13
C THR A 363 -20.32 -1.69 14.87
N ASP A 364 -20.48 -1.04 13.71
CA ASP A 364 -20.36 -1.65 12.40
C ASP A 364 -20.05 -0.61 11.30
N THR A 365 -19.89 -1.09 10.07
CA THR A 365 -19.55 -0.26 8.90
C THR A 365 -20.63 0.76 8.53
N ARG A 366 -21.90 0.54 8.89
CA ARG A 366 -23.01 1.47 8.61
C ARG A 366 -22.87 2.71 9.48
N GLN A 367 -22.66 2.49 10.78
CA GLN A 367 -22.44 3.58 11.73
C GLN A 367 -21.20 4.40 11.37
N TYR A 368 -20.12 3.73 10.96
CA TYR A 368 -18.91 4.39 10.47
C TYR A 368 -19.17 5.25 9.21
N LEU A 369 -19.90 4.71 8.23
CA LEU A 369 -20.21 5.40 6.98
C LEU A 369 -21.10 6.62 7.19
N ALA A 370 -22.12 6.53 8.04
CA ALA A 370 -23.02 7.66 8.30
C ALA A 370 -22.25 8.91 8.77
N VAL A 371 -21.32 8.73 9.72
CA VAL A 371 -20.47 9.81 10.22
C VAL A 371 -19.52 10.33 9.14
N ARG A 372 -18.87 9.42 8.40
CA ARG A 372 -17.91 9.81 7.35
C ARG A 372 -18.57 10.63 6.25
N LEU A 373 -19.70 10.15 5.73
CA LEU A 373 -20.44 10.81 4.66
C LEU A 373 -21.01 12.16 5.11
N PHE A 374 -21.38 12.30 6.38
CA PHE A 374 -21.80 13.59 6.92
C PHE A 374 -20.68 14.63 6.83
N TYR A 375 -19.46 14.29 7.27
CA TYR A 375 -18.32 15.19 7.12
C TYR A 375 -17.99 15.48 5.65
N GLU A 376 -18.10 14.48 4.77
CA GLU A 376 -17.91 14.68 3.33
C GLU A 376 -18.90 15.70 2.75
N VAL A 377 -20.20 15.54 3.00
CA VAL A 377 -21.24 16.47 2.55
C VAL A 377 -20.94 17.90 2.99
N GLU A 378 -20.68 18.12 4.28
CA GLU A 378 -20.52 19.46 4.83
C GLU A 378 -19.22 20.13 4.39
N LEU A 379 -18.12 19.37 4.33
CA LEU A 379 -16.83 19.90 3.90
C LEU A 379 -16.80 20.15 2.38
N CYS A 380 -17.37 19.26 1.56
CA CYS A 380 -17.53 19.49 0.12
C CYS A 380 -18.40 20.72 -0.17
N GLN A 381 -19.54 20.87 0.53
CA GLN A 381 -20.39 22.04 0.40
C GLN A 381 -19.64 23.33 0.76
N MET A 382 -18.89 23.31 1.87
CA MET A 382 -18.15 24.48 2.35
C MET A 382 -17.05 24.92 1.37
N VAL A 383 -16.26 23.99 0.83
CA VAL A 383 -15.23 24.30 -0.17
C VAL A 383 -15.86 24.80 -1.47
N CYS A 384 -16.89 24.14 -1.98
CA CYS A 384 -17.56 24.57 -3.22
C CYS A 384 -18.20 25.96 -3.10
N GLU A 385 -18.83 26.28 -1.97
CA GLU A 385 -19.41 27.60 -1.71
C GLU A 385 -18.32 28.67 -1.63
N ARG A 386 -17.17 28.36 -0.99
CA ARG A 386 -16.05 29.27 -0.81
C ARG A 386 -15.30 29.57 -2.11
N GLU A 387 -14.92 28.53 -2.85
CA GLU A 387 -14.06 28.65 -4.04
C GLU A 387 -14.84 29.04 -5.30
N TRP A 388 -16.03 28.46 -5.50
CA TRP A 388 -16.77 28.57 -6.77
C TRP A 388 -18.19 29.13 -6.62
N ARG A 389 -18.68 29.34 -5.39
CA ARG A 389 -20.06 29.78 -5.08
C ARG A 389 -21.12 28.86 -5.67
N ILE A 390 -20.83 27.57 -5.74
CA ILE A 390 -21.74 26.51 -6.18
C ILE A 390 -22.04 25.56 -5.04
N ASP A 391 -23.08 24.75 -5.21
CA ASP A 391 -23.38 23.66 -4.26
C ASP A 391 -22.38 22.50 -4.43
N GLY A 392 -22.09 21.79 -3.34
CA GLY A 392 -21.21 20.64 -3.29
C GLY A 392 -21.80 19.35 -3.89
N THR A 393 -22.55 19.48 -4.99
CA THR A 393 -23.21 18.35 -5.67
C THR A 393 -22.49 17.98 -6.96
N VAL A 394 -22.57 16.71 -7.36
CA VAL A 394 -21.99 16.23 -8.63
C VAL A 394 -22.55 17.02 -9.82
N SER A 395 -23.86 17.30 -9.84
CA SER A 395 -24.47 18.07 -10.92
C SER A 395 -23.97 19.51 -11.00
N ALA A 396 -23.81 20.19 -9.86
CA ALA A 396 -23.35 21.58 -9.83
C ALA A 396 -21.87 21.68 -10.25
N LEU A 397 -21.02 20.78 -9.74
CA LEU A 397 -19.63 20.68 -10.16
C LEU A 397 -19.52 20.41 -11.65
N LYS A 398 -20.28 19.44 -12.15
CA LYS A 398 -20.31 19.11 -13.57
C LYS A 398 -20.68 20.31 -14.43
N SER A 399 -21.81 20.97 -14.16
CA SER A 399 -22.23 22.14 -14.93
C SER A 399 -21.24 23.29 -14.86
N TYR A 400 -20.63 23.54 -13.68
CA TYR A 400 -19.64 24.61 -13.51
C TYR A 400 -18.37 24.38 -14.35
N TRP A 401 -17.88 23.13 -14.39
CA TRP A 401 -16.66 22.76 -15.10
C TRP A 401 -16.87 22.46 -16.59
N GLU A 402 -18.07 22.05 -17.01
CA GLU A 402 -18.45 21.95 -18.43
C GLU A 402 -18.40 23.32 -19.12
N GLU A 403 -18.69 24.40 -18.40
CA GLU A 403 -18.51 25.78 -18.89
C GLU A 403 -17.04 26.23 -18.93
N ARG A 404 -16.13 25.48 -18.29
CA ARG A 404 -14.72 25.85 -18.04
C ARG A 404 -13.76 24.69 -18.35
N LEU A 405 -13.95 24.04 -19.50
CA LEU A 405 -13.22 22.83 -19.88
C LEU A 405 -11.69 23.00 -19.89
N GLU A 406 -11.19 24.16 -20.32
CA GLU A 406 -9.74 24.45 -20.32
C GLU A 406 -9.17 24.52 -18.90
N GLU A 407 -9.84 25.23 -17.98
CA GLU A 407 -9.41 25.31 -16.58
C GLU A 407 -9.55 23.95 -15.87
N TYR A 408 -10.62 23.21 -16.17
CA TYR A 408 -10.84 21.85 -15.67
C TYR A 408 -9.71 20.91 -16.10
N GLY A 409 -9.34 20.91 -17.38
CA GLY A 409 -8.22 20.12 -17.91
C GLY A 409 -6.90 20.47 -17.22
N ASN A 410 -6.60 21.76 -17.05
CA ASN A 410 -5.39 22.23 -16.36
C ASN A 410 -5.35 21.79 -14.89
N ARG A 411 -6.48 21.86 -14.16
CA ARG A 411 -6.54 21.49 -12.73
C ARG A 411 -6.51 19.98 -12.51
N MET A 412 -7.26 19.23 -13.32
CA MET A 412 -7.25 17.77 -13.29
C MET A 412 -5.91 17.20 -13.76
N GLY A 413 -5.19 17.96 -14.58
CA GLY A 413 -3.89 17.65 -15.12
C GLY A 413 -2.71 18.29 -14.39
N LYS A 414 -2.84 18.83 -13.16
CA LYS A 414 -1.71 19.32 -12.31
C LYS A 414 -0.68 18.19 -12.03
N SER A 415 0.07 17.68 -13.01
CA SER A 415 1.43 18.12 -13.40
C SER A 415 1.61 19.16 -14.54
N ALA A 416 0.59 19.80 -15.07
CA ALA A 416 0.73 20.64 -16.26
C ALA A 416 0.21 22.06 -16.01
N HIS A 417 1.12 23.04 -16.09
CA HIS A 417 0.77 24.35 -16.66
C HIS A 417 0.01 24.13 -17.99
N PRO A 418 -0.77 25.09 -18.53
CA PRO A 418 -1.23 24.99 -19.91
C PRO A 418 0.01 24.89 -20.80
N VAL A 419 0.36 23.66 -21.15
CA VAL A 419 1.53 23.32 -21.94
C VAL A 419 1.06 23.45 -23.37
N ASP A 420 1.75 24.29 -24.13
CA ASP A 420 1.51 24.45 -25.56
C ASP A 420 1.45 23.06 -26.23
N PRO A 421 0.45 22.76 -27.08
CA PRO A 421 0.32 21.45 -27.73
C PRO A 421 1.61 20.96 -28.39
N LEU A 422 2.44 21.90 -28.87
CA LEU A 422 3.78 21.60 -29.38
C LEU A 422 4.69 20.99 -28.30
N THR A 423 4.77 21.60 -27.12
CA THR A 423 5.59 21.12 -25.99
C THR A 423 5.11 19.75 -25.51
N GLN A 424 3.79 19.53 -25.52
CA GLN A 424 3.22 18.23 -25.21
C GLN A 424 3.65 17.17 -26.23
N GLY A 425 3.54 17.46 -27.54
CA GLY A 425 4.02 16.55 -28.59
C GLY A 425 5.52 16.29 -28.52
N ILE A 426 6.33 17.29 -28.15
CA ILE A 426 7.77 17.12 -27.92
C ILE A 426 8.01 16.12 -26.78
N CYS A 427 7.32 16.27 -25.65
CA CYS A 427 7.53 15.43 -24.47
C CYS A 427 6.95 14.02 -24.61
N GLN A 428 5.83 13.88 -25.34
CA GLN A 428 5.14 12.62 -25.54
C GLN A 428 5.72 11.81 -26.70
N ASP A 429 6.16 12.44 -27.78
CA ASP A 429 6.58 11.72 -29.00
C ASP A 429 8.08 11.85 -29.22
N ALA A 430 8.55 13.09 -29.45
CA ALA A 430 9.93 13.35 -29.84
C ALA A 430 10.93 12.90 -28.77
N TRP A 431 10.62 13.10 -27.50
CA TRP A 431 11.45 12.69 -26.37
C TRP A 431 11.69 11.17 -26.33
N ARG A 432 10.61 10.38 -26.46
CA ARG A 432 10.66 8.92 -26.41
C ARG A 432 11.42 8.37 -27.62
N VAL A 433 11.13 8.90 -28.80
CA VAL A 433 11.79 8.51 -30.05
C VAL A 433 13.28 8.91 -30.03
N PHE A 434 13.62 10.09 -29.52
CA PHE A 434 15.00 10.54 -29.37
C PHE A 434 15.84 9.58 -28.52
N HIS A 435 15.31 9.15 -27.37
CA HIS A 435 16.00 8.17 -26.55
C HIS A 435 16.05 6.79 -27.17
N LEU A 436 14.97 6.33 -27.80
CA LEU A 436 14.94 5.06 -28.49
C LEU A 436 15.98 5.01 -29.63
N ALA A 437 16.14 6.11 -30.37
CA ALA A 437 17.12 6.23 -31.44
C ALA A 437 18.58 6.06 -30.96
N GLN A 438 18.90 6.50 -29.74
CA GLN A 438 20.22 6.27 -29.12
C GLN A 438 20.49 4.77 -28.89
N PHE A 439 19.50 4.00 -28.42
CA PHE A 439 19.63 2.54 -28.22
C PHE A 439 19.62 1.76 -29.54
N LEU A 440 18.98 2.32 -30.56
CA LEU A 440 19.03 1.81 -31.92
C LEU A 440 20.36 2.12 -32.64
N GLU A 441 21.19 2.99 -32.06
CA GLU A 441 22.46 3.46 -32.65
C GLU A 441 22.26 4.15 -34.01
N LEU A 442 21.14 4.87 -34.19
CA LEU A 442 20.82 5.56 -35.43
C LEU A 442 21.71 6.78 -35.62
N SER A 443 22.20 7.00 -36.84
CA SER A 443 22.80 8.28 -37.20
C SER A 443 21.73 9.35 -37.43
N PRO A 444 22.07 10.65 -37.31
CA PRO A 444 21.13 11.72 -37.65
C PRO A 444 20.57 11.64 -39.08
N ILE A 445 21.34 11.06 -40.02
CA ILE A 445 20.92 10.82 -41.41
C ILE A 445 19.87 9.72 -41.46
N GLU A 446 20.13 8.58 -40.83
CA GLU A 446 19.16 7.47 -40.75
C GLU A 446 17.89 7.87 -40.02
N MET A 447 18.00 8.79 -39.06
CA MET A 447 16.85 9.38 -38.38
C MET A 447 16.00 10.23 -39.33
N HIS A 448 16.63 11.06 -40.18
CA HIS A 448 15.90 11.85 -41.17
C HIS A 448 15.20 10.98 -42.23
N ASP A 449 15.79 9.83 -42.55
CA ASP A 449 15.21 8.86 -43.49
C ASP A 449 14.09 8.00 -42.87
N LEU A 450 13.89 8.06 -41.56
CA LEU A 450 12.84 7.33 -40.86
C LEU A 450 11.47 7.93 -41.21
N SER A 451 10.56 7.09 -41.72
CA SER A 451 9.22 7.57 -42.07
C SER A 451 8.41 7.93 -40.83
N LEU A 452 7.46 8.87 -40.99
CA LEU A 452 6.50 9.20 -39.92
C LEU A 452 5.68 7.97 -39.50
N SER A 453 5.32 7.11 -40.46
CA SER A 453 4.64 5.83 -40.24
C SER A 453 5.44 4.89 -39.34
N ASP A 454 6.73 4.73 -39.59
CA ASP A 454 7.59 3.86 -38.78
C ASP A 454 7.78 4.43 -37.39
N SER A 455 7.90 5.76 -37.27
CA SER A 455 8.02 6.44 -35.97
C SER A 455 6.74 6.30 -35.14
N GLN A 456 5.57 6.44 -35.77
CA GLN A 456 4.27 6.17 -35.13
C GLN A 456 4.12 4.70 -34.73
N THR A 457 4.67 3.77 -35.53
CA THR A 457 4.68 2.34 -35.18
C THR A 457 5.55 2.08 -33.94
N LEU A 458 6.73 2.71 -33.84
CA LEU A 458 7.58 2.61 -32.65
C LEU A 458 6.90 3.18 -31.40
N LEU A 459 6.23 4.33 -31.52
CA LEU A 459 5.46 4.93 -30.43
C LEU A 459 4.27 4.07 -30.02
N GLY A 460 3.52 3.53 -30.99
CA GLY A 460 2.42 2.60 -30.75
C GLY A 460 2.88 1.36 -30.00
N TRP A 461 4.03 0.78 -30.36
CA TRP A 461 4.60 -0.33 -29.59
C TRP A 461 4.98 0.08 -28.16
N LEU A 462 5.49 1.28 -27.92
CA LEU A 462 5.72 1.74 -26.55
C LEU A 462 4.40 1.96 -25.77
N GLU A 463 3.33 2.34 -26.44
CA GLU A 463 1.99 2.53 -25.86
C GLU A 463 1.23 1.22 -25.61
N ASP A 464 1.54 0.17 -26.35
CA ASP A 464 1.01 -1.19 -26.12
C ASP A 464 1.55 -1.82 -24.82
N PHE A 465 2.68 -1.32 -24.30
CA PHE A 465 3.31 -1.82 -23.08
C PHE A 465 3.79 -0.70 -22.14
N PRO A 466 2.87 0.09 -21.57
CA PRO A 466 3.20 1.23 -20.73
C PRO A 466 3.84 0.81 -19.39
N ALA A 467 4.54 1.75 -18.76
CA ALA A 467 5.33 1.52 -17.55
C ALA A 467 4.52 1.00 -16.35
N ASP A 468 3.24 1.29 -16.28
CA ASP A 468 2.32 0.84 -15.23
C ASP A 468 1.99 -0.66 -15.29
N ILE A 469 2.17 -1.30 -16.47
CA ILE A 469 1.95 -2.74 -16.65
C ILE A 469 3.25 -3.56 -16.75
N HIS A 470 4.40 -2.96 -16.44
CA HIS A 470 5.69 -3.68 -16.42
C HIS A 470 5.81 -4.69 -15.28
N GLY A 471 5.10 -4.45 -14.17
CA GLY A 471 5.18 -5.21 -12.92
C GLY A 471 5.14 -6.73 -13.07
N PRO A 472 4.16 -7.32 -13.80
CA PRO A 472 4.08 -8.76 -14.02
C PRO A 472 5.32 -9.36 -14.69
N VAL A 473 5.84 -8.71 -15.73
CA VAL A 473 7.03 -9.19 -16.46
C VAL A 473 8.27 -9.10 -15.56
N TRP A 474 8.42 -8.01 -14.82
CA TRP A 474 9.53 -7.84 -13.89
C TRP A 474 9.53 -8.88 -12.77
N LEU A 475 8.37 -9.10 -12.14
CA LEU A 475 8.24 -10.08 -11.06
C LEU A 475 8.55 -11.49 -11.56
N GLU A 476 8.01 -11.88 -12.71
CA GLU A 476 8.26 -13.21 -13.27
C GLU A 476 9.74 -13.39 -13.66
N ALA A 477 10.39 -12.35 -14.19
CA ALA A 477 11.82 -12.40 -14.51
C ALA A 477 12.69 -12.51 -13.25
N TYR A 478 12.32 -11.81 -12.18
CA TYR A 478 12.99 -11.88 -10.88
C TYR A 478 12.86 -13.27 -10.25
N GLU A 479 11.64 -13.82 -10.20
CA GLU A 479 11.40 -15.14 -9.66
C GLU A 479 12.04 -16.25 -10.51
N ASP A 480 12.11 -16.08 -11.83
CA ASP A 480 12.80 -17.03 -12.71
C ASP A 480 14.29 -17.14 -12.38
N GLY A 481 14.98 -16.02 -12.10
CA GLY A 481 16.37 -16.02 -11.63
C GLY A 481 16.55 -16.83 -10.34
N PHE A 482 15.66 -16.63 -9.37
CA PHE A 482 15.65 -17.39 -8.12
C PHE A 482 15.39 -18.89 -8.34
N ARG A 483 14.42 -19.24 -9.18
CA ARG A 483 14.08 -20.64 -9.51
C ARG A 483 15.25 -21.35 -10.18
N VAL A 484 15.91 -20.71 -11.15
CA VAL A 484 17.08 -21.26 -11.85
C VAL A 484 18.23 -21.51 -10.87
N ASP A 485 18.54 -20.55 -10.00
CA ASP A 485 19.59 -20.69 -8.99
C ASP A 485 19.30 -21.84 -8.01
N ILE A 486 18.09 -21.93 -7.49
CA ILE A 486 17.68 -23.03 -6.59
C ILE A 486 17.76 -24.38 -7.30
N ILE A 487 17.21 -24.51 -8.51
CA ILE A 487 17.23 -25.77 -9.26
C ILE A 487 18.67 -26.21 -9.53
N HIS A 488 19.55 -25.27 -9.89
CA HIS A 488 20.96 -25.56 -10.09
C HIS A 488 21.63 -26.03 -8.80
N LYS A 489 21.40 -25.34 -7.67
CA LYS A 489 21.91 -25.73 -6.35
C LYS A 489 21.41 -27.10 -5.91
N LEU A 490 20.12 -27.39 -6.06
CA LEU A 490 19.53 -28.69 -5.75
C LEU A 490 20.13 -29.80 -6.62
N SER A 491 20.27 -29.55 -7.92
CA SER A 491 20.86 -30.51 -8.86
C SER A 491 22.32 -30.82 -8.52
N ALA A 492 23.10 -29.81 -8.13
CA ALA A 492 24.51 -29.97 -7.73
C ALA A 492 24.71 -30.70 -6.37
N HIS A 493 23.65 -30.89 -5.59
CA HIS A 493 23.68 -31.57 -4.28
C HIS A 493 22.86 -32.86 -4.23
N ARG A 494 22.20 -33.22 -5.34
CA ARG A 494 21.60 -34.53 -5.53
C ARG A 494 22.71 -35.56 -5.33
N GLU A 495 22.59 -36.43 -4.33
CA GLU A 495 23.56 -37.49 -3.93
C GLU A 495 24.69 -37.10 -2.96
N LYS A 496 24.76 -35.86 -2.45
CA LYS A 496 25.79 -35.49 -1.44
C LYS A 496 25.42 -35.82 0.01
N THR A 497 24.19 -36.27 0.27
CA THR A 497 23.75 -36.60 1.64
C THR A 497 24.20 -38.01 1.98
N PRO A 498 25.14 -38.20 2.93
CA PRO A 498 25.57 -39.54 3.30
C PRO A 498 24.40 -40.32 3.89
N PRO A 499 24.21 -41.60 3.50
CA PRO A 499 23.21 -42.45 4.14
C PRO A 499 23.53 -42.62 5.63
N LEU A 500 22.49 -42.67 6.46
CA LEU A 500 22.63 -43.03 7.87
C LEU A 500 23.11 -44.48 7.96
N ASN A 501 24.42 -44.67 8.14
CA ASN A 501 25.05 -45.99 8.22
C ASN A 501 24.76 -46.74 9.54
N SER A 502 24.03 -46.11 10.49
CA SER A 502 23.73 -46.67 11.80
C SER A 502 22.34 -46.25 12.28
N ARG A 503 21.72 -47.07 13.14
CA ARG A 503 20.40 -46.77 13.74
C ARG A 503 20.49 -45.48 14.57
N PRO A 504 19.57 -44.52 14.40
CA PRO A 504 19.59 -43.29 15.16
C PRO A 504 19.36 -43.55 16.66
N GLN A 505 20.06 -42.80 17.52
CA GLN A 505 19.88 -42.79 18.97
C GLN A 505 18.58 -42.13 19.39
N ALA A 506 18.14 -41.10 18.65
CA ALA A 506 16.85 -40.46 18.85
C ALA A 506 16.27 -39.95 17.52
N GLN A 507 14.94 -39.94 17.46
CA GLN A 507 14.17 -39.38 16.37
C GLN A 507 13.34 -38.21 16.92
N MET A 508 13.39 -37.07 16.24
CA MET A 508 12.71 -35.85 16.68
C MET A 508 11.84 -35.30 15.55
N VAL A 509 10.65 -34.81 15.88
CA VAL A 509 9.72 -34.23 14.91
C VAL A 509 9.60 -32.73 15.19
N PHE A 510 9.85 -31.92 14.18
CA PHE A 510 9.79 -30.47 14.22
C PHE A 510 8.71 -29.95 13.26
N CYS A 511 8.35 -28.67 13.38
CA CYS A 511 7.55 -28.04 12.35
C CYS A 511 8.30 -28.11 11.00
N ILE A 512 7.59 -28.32 9.90
CA ILE A 512 8.13 -28.36 8.53
C ILE A 512 8.62 -26.98 8.06
N ASP A 513 8.30 -25.93 8.83
CA ASP A 513 8.74 -24.56 8.60
C ASP A 513 10.27 -24.49 8.45
N VAL A 514 10.73 -23.79 7.40
CA VAL A 514 12.15 -23.64 7.03
C VAL A 514 13.00 -23.05 8.15
N ARG A 515 12.41 -22.32 9.10
CA ARG A 515 13.13 -21.79 10.27
C ARG A 515 13.62 -22.89 11.21
N SER A 516 12.95 -24.04 11.25
CA SER A 516 13.39 -25.20 12.04
C SER A 516 14.57 -25.91 11.38
N GLU A 517 14.84 -25.67 10.10
CA GLU A 517 15.81 -26.44 9.31
C GLU A 517 17.23 -26.30 9.85
N SER A 518 17.68 -25.08 10.18
CA SER A 518 19.02 -24.87 10.75
C SER A 518 19.21 -25.62 12.08
N PHE A 519 18.17 -25.65 12.93
CA PHE A 519 18.19 -26.37 14.20
C PHE A 519 18.25 -27.89 13.98
N ARG A 520 17.44 -28.40 13.05
CA ARG A 520 17.42 -29.81 12.63
C ARG A 520 18.78 -30.26 12.10
N ARG A 521 19.37 -29.52 11.14
CA ARG A 521 20.69 -29.83 10.59
C ARG A 521 21.78 -29.80 11.66
N HIS A 522 21.71 -28.87 12.62
CA HIS A 522 22.69 -28.80 13.70
C HIS A 522 22.61 -30.01 14.65
N ILE A 523 21.40 -30.46 14.98
CA ILE A 523 21.17 -31.67 15.78
C ILE A 523 21.72 -32.91 15.08
N GLU A 524 21.39 -33.11 13.81
CA GLU A 524 21.87 -34.26 13.04
C GLU A 524 23.40 -34.25 12.88
N ALA A 525 24.03 -33.07 12.91
CA ALA A 525 25.48 -32.95 12.89
C ALA A 525 26.16 -33.35 14.22
N GLN A 526 25.43 -33.41 15.35
CA GLN A 526 26.01 -33.78 16.66
C GLN A 526 26.19 -35.29 16.85
N GLY A 527 25.57 -36.12 16.02
CA GLY A 527 25.60 -37.57 16.22
C GLY A 527 24.56 -38.32 15.39
N PRO A 528 24.28 -39.59 15.71
CA PRO A 528 23.29 -40.41 15.02
C PRO A 528 21.87 -40.00 15.42
N TYR A 529 21.49 -38.76 15.13
CA TYR A 529 20.15 -38.24 15.36
C TYR A 529 19.43 -38.09 14.02
N GLU A 530 18.12 -38.28 14.01
CA GLU A 530 17.30 -38.13 12.82
C GLU A 530 16.15 -37.18 13.11
N THR A 531 15.89 -36.24 12.20
CA THR A 531 14.83 -35.25 12.38
C THR A 531 13.82 -35.27 11.24
N PHE A 532 12.54 -35.16 11.59
CA PHE A 532 11.42 -35.11 10.65
C PHE A 532 10.74 -33.75 10.69
N GLY A 533 10.21 -33.32 9.56
CA GLY A 533 9.34 -32.16 9.47
C GLY A 533 7.87 -32.58 9.47
N PHE A 534 7.03 -31.88 10.21
CA PHE A 534 5.60 -32.08 10.27
C PHE A 534 4.87 -30.76 10.02
N ALA A 535 3.81 -30.76 9.21
CA ALA A 535 3.11 -29.55 8.86
C ALA A 535 2.30 -29.00 10.05
N GLY A 536 2.78 -27.90 10.63
CA GLY A 536 2.04 -27.12 11.63
C GLY A 536 1.78 -27.86 12.93
N PHE A 537 0.51 -28.10 13.21
CA PHE A 537 0.03 -28.63 14.50
C PHE A 537 0.16 -30.15 14.56
N PHE A 538 0.91 -30.66 15.54
CA PHE A 538 1.22 -32.10 15.73
C PHE A 538 0.02 -33.01 16.07
N GLY A 539 -1.21 -32.53 15.93
CA GLY A 539 -2.42 -33.33 16.12
C GLY A 539 -2.84 -33.57 17.57
N ILE A 540 -2.17 -32.93 18.54
CA ILE A 540 -2.46 -33.11 19.97
C ILE A 540 -2.95 -31.78 20.56
N PRO A 541 -4.28 -31.55 20.60
CA PRO A 541 -4.82 -30.27 21.06
C PRO A 541 -4.81 -30.27 22.58
N ILE A 542 -3.86 -29.54 23.16
CA ILE A 542 -3.65 -29.51 24.60
C ILE A 542 -3.97 -28.14 25.19
N ASN A 543 -4.52 -28.16 26.39
CA ASN A 543 -4.67 -27.02 27.27
C ASN A 543 -3.57 -27.16 28.32
N HIS A 544 -2.53 -26.33 28.22
CA HIS A 544 -1.34 -26.42 29.05
C HIS A 544 -1.41 -25.47 30.25
N GLN A 545 -1.08 -25.97 31.43
CA GLN A 545 -0.91 -25.18 32.65
C GLN A 545 0.51 -25.39 33.18
N ALA A 546 1.31 -24.31 33.18
CA ALA A 546 2.61 -24.31 33.84
C ALA A 546 2.42 -24.38 35.37
N PHE A 547 3.40 -24.93 36.08
CA PHE A 547 3.26 -25.19 37.53
C PHE A 547 3.09 -23.92 38.37
N ASP A 548 3.54 -22.77 37.87
CA ASP A 548 3.52 -21.47 38.53
C ASP A 548 2.54 -20.47 37.89
N SER A 549 1.66 -20.95 37.00
CA SER A 549 0.63 -20.17 36.33
C SER A 549 -0.78 -20.64 36.70
N GLU A 550 -1.61 -19.71 37.17
CA GLU A 550 -3.05 -19.94 37.32
C GLU A 550 -3.77 -19.99 35.97
N LYS A 551 -3.19 -19.36 34.93
CA LYS A 551 -3.76 -19.34 33.58
C LYS A 551 -3.36 -20.58 32.80
N ARG A 552 -4.34 -21.14 32.10
CA ARG A 552 -4.16 -22.18 31.09
C ARG A 552 -4.00 -21.57 29.70
N ALA A 553 -3.11 -22.15 28.89
CA ALA A 553 -2.90 -21.77 27.51
C ALA A 553 -3.41 -22.87 26.58
N ASP A 554 -4.29 -22.51 25.65
CA ASP A 554 -4.74 -23.40 24.59
C ASP A 554 -3.64 -23.51 23.52
N LEU A 555 -2.96 -24.66 23.48
CA LEU A 555 -1.93 -24.98 22.50
C LEU A 555 -2.54 -25.83 21.38
N CYS A 556 -3.46 -25.20 20.65
CA CYS A 556 -4.11 -25.76 19.47
C CYS A 556 -4.45 -24.65 18.45
N PRO A 557 -4.66 -25.00 17.17
CA PRO A 557 -5.24 -24.09 16.20
C PRO A 557 -6.54 -23.47 16.72
N VAL A 558 -6.80 -22.21 16.40
CA VAL A 558 -7.97 -21.43 16.87
C VAL A 558 -9.31 -22.13 16.58
N LEU A 559 -9.37 -22.94 15.52
CA LEU A 559 -10.57 -23.68 15.12
C LEU A 559 -10.79 -24.98 15.93
N LEU A 560 -9.86 -25.36 16.80
CA LEU A 560 -9.93 -26.59 17.58
C LEU A 560 -10.05 -26.27 19.07
N SER A 561 -10.91 -27.02 19.76
CA SER A 561 -10.94 -27.02 21.22
C SER A 561 -9.94 -28.06 21.76
N PRO A 562 -9.23 -27.75 22.87
CA PRO A 562 -8.36 -28.70 23.55
C PRO A 562 -9.10 -30.00 23.90
N LYS A 563 -8.43 -31.14 23.73
CA LYS A 563 -8.94 -32.47 24.16
C LYS A 563 -8.21 -33.04 25.36
N HIS A 564 -7.06 -32.47 25.70
CA HIS A 564 -6.24 -32.91 26.83
C HIS A 564 -5.86 -31.71 27.68
N ALA A 565 -6.02 -31.82 28.99
CA ALA A 565 -5.45 -30.90 29.96
C ALA A 565 -4.09 -31.42 30.40
N VAL A 566 -3.03 -30.64 30.14
CA VAL A 566 -1.65 -30.95 30.49
C VAL A 566 -1.23 -30.00 31.61
N SER A 567 -1.08 -30.52 32.81
CA SER A 567 -0.69 -29.73 33.98
C SER A 567 0.70 -30.14 34.44
N GLU A 568 1.59 -29.17 34.50
CA GLU A 568 2.91 -29.32 35.09
C GLU A 568 2.81 -29.17 36.61
N ASN A 569 3.25 -30.18 37.34
CA ASN A 569 3.22 -30.21 38.80
C ASN A 569 4.65 -30.37 39.36
N PRO A 570 4.98 -29.78 40.52
CA PRO A 570 6.21 -30.10 41.22
C PRO A 570 6.30 -31.60 41.52
N ARG A 571 7.50 -32.18 41.47
CA ARG A 571 7.72 -33.55 41.96
C ARG A 571 7.49 -33.61 43.47
N SER A 572 6.88 -34.69 43.94
CA SER A 572 6.53 -34.91 45.35
C SER A 572 7.72 -34.82 46.31
N ASP A 573 8.93 -35.08 45.80
CA ASP A 573 10.12 -35.27 46.62
C ASP A 573 10.96 -33.97 46.76
N GLU A 574 10.44 -32.85 46.22
CA GLU A 574 11.18 -31.59 46.02
C GLU A 574 10.51 -30.38 46.74
N GLU A 575 9.87 -30.61 47.89
CA GLU A 575 9.20 -29.56 48.68
C GLU A 575 10.15 -28.41 49.09
N SER A 576 11.42 -28.74 49.38
CA SER A 576 12.43 -27.74 49.74
C SER A 576 12.80 -26.80 48.58
N ALA A 577 12.73 -27.29 47.33
CA ALA A 577 12.95 -26.49 46.13
C ALA A 577 11.74 -25.60 45.84
N LEU A 578 10.52 -26.12 46.04
CA LEU A 578 9.27 -25.37 45.89
C LEU A 578 9.17 -24.21 46.89
N GLN A 579 9.57 -24.43 48.14
CA GLN A 579 9.54 -23.37 49.16
C GLN A 579 10.50 -22.22 48.80
N LYS A 580 11.71 -22.53 48.33
CA LYS A 580 12.68 -21.53 47.84
C LYS A 580 12.18 -20.78 46.60
N TYR A 581 11.49 -21.48 45.69
CA TYR A 581 10.87 -20.85 44.53
C TYR A 581 9.80 -19.83 44.93
N SER A 582 8.89 -20.21 45.83
CA SER A 582 7.78 -19.37 46.30
C SER A 582 8.23 -18.05 46.95
N THR A 583 9.41 -18.05 47.59
CA THR A 583 10.00 -16.84 48.17
C THR A 583 10.56 -15.87 47.13
N GLY A 584 11.05 -16.37 45.99
CA GLY A 584 11.58 -15.54 44.90
C GLY A 584 10.49 -14.97 43.98
N THR A 585 9.48 -15.79 43.65
CA THR A 585 8.38 -15.39 42.75
C THR A 585 7.46 -14.33 43.33
N ARG A 586 7.26 -14.30 44.66
CA ARG A 586 6.50 -13.23 45.34
C ARG A 586 7.04 -11.83 45.06
N TRP A 587 8.37 -11.66 45.01
CA TRP A 587 8.99 -10.36 44.72
C TRP A 587 8.81 -9.96 43.25
N ASN A 588 8.88 -10.93 42.33
CA ASN A 588 8.62 -10.69 40.91
C ASN A 588 7.15 -10.34 40.64
N GLN A 589 6.21 -11.07 41.24
CA GLN A 589 4.77 -10.80 41.10
C GLN A 589 4.39 -9.44 41.71
N LEU A 590 4.91 -9.11 42.89
CA LEU A 590 4.74 -7.80 43.52
C LEU A 590 5.30 -6.67 42.65
N GLY A 591 6.50 -6.86 42.09
CA GLY A 591 7.12 -5.90 41.17
C GLY A 591 6.32 -5.71 39.88
N HIS A 592 5.82 -6.80 39.29
CA HIS A 592 4.98 -6.75 38.09
C HIS A 592 3.64 -6.06 38.33
N HIS A 593 2.98 -6.34 39.47
CA HIS A 593 1.72 -5.68 39.85
C HIS A 593 1.93 -4.19 40.12
N LEU A 594 2.93 -3.83 40.93
CA LEU A 594 3.25 -2.43 41.21
C LEU A 594 3.60 -1.65 39.93
N PHE A 595 4.40 -2.25 39.04
CA PHE A 595 4.74 -1.64 37.76
C PHE A 595 3.52 -1.44 36.85
N HIS A 596 2.60 -2.41 36.80
CA HIS A 596 1.36 -2.29 36.02
C HIS A 596 0.41 -1.23 36.58
N ASP A 597 0.25 -1.15 37.90
CA ASP A 597 -0.63 -0.19 38.56
C ASP A 597 -0.08 1.24 38.45
N LEU A 598 1.24 1.42 38.65
CA LEU A 598 1.89 2.72 38.49
C LEU A 598 1.88 3.20 37.03
N LYS A 599 1.97 2.28 36.04
CA LYS A 599 1.93 2.63 34.61
C LYS A 599 0.55 3.14 34.17
N ARG A 600 -0.53 2.66 34.78
CA ARG A 600 -1.92 3.03 34.42
C ARG A 600 -2.37 4.36 35.01
N ASN A 601 -1.65 4.90 35.99
CA ASN A 601 -1.94 6.21 36.58
C ASN A 601 -1.05 7.30 35.96
N PRO A 602 -1.60 8.39 35.38
CA PRO A 602 -0.81 9.45 34.75
C PRO A 602 0.20 10.15 35.67
N ILE A 603 -0.04 10.15 37.00
CA ILE A 603 0.92 10.68 37.98
C ILE A 603 1.97 9.61 38.33
N GLY A 604 1.56 8.34 38.42
CA GLY A 604 2.44 7.21 38.70
C GLY A 604 3.45 6.95 37.58
N SER A 605 3.05 7.14 36.33
CA SER A 605 3.90 6.90 35.15
C SER A 605 5.06 7.89 35.06
N LEU A 606 4.84 9.17 35.38
CA LEU A 606 5.89 10.19 35.46
C LEU A 606 6.92 9.86 36.55
N MET A 607 6.47 9.47 37.75
CA MET A 607 7.38 9.09 38.84
C MET A 607 8.16 7.81 38.54
N VAL A 608 7.55 6.84 37.85
CA VAL A 608 8.23 5.60 37.43
C VAL A 608 9.36 5.87 36.44
N ILE A 609 9.15 6.79 35.50
CA ILE A 609 10.18 7.18 34.52
C ILE A 609 11.37 7.81 35.24
N ASP A 610 11.12 8.73 36.18
CA ASP A 610 12.19 9.41 36.91
C ASP A 610 12.97 8.47 37.85
N LEU A 611 12.27 7.51 38.50
CA LEU A 611 12.89 6.58 39.45
C LEU A 611 13.57 5.38 38.79
N LEU A 612 12.95 4.77 37.77
CA LEU A 612 13.44 3.55 37.14
C LEU A 612 14.23 3.81 35.85
N GLY A 613 14.07 4.99 35.23
CA GLY A 613 14.72 5.33 33.95
C GLY A 613 16.24 5.16 33.99
N LEU A 614 16.90 5.62 35.06
CA LEU A 614 18.35 5.49 35.23
C LEU A 614 18.80 4.01 35.30
N PHE A 615 18.02 3.13 35.94
CA PHE A 615 18.31 1.70 36.00
C PHE A 615 18.12 1.03 34.64
N PHE A 616 17.09 1.42 33.88
CA PHE A 616 16.90 0.94 32.51
C PHE A 616 18.02 1.43 31.57
N SER A 617 18.47 2.68 31.70
CA SER A 617 19.61 3.22 30.94
C SER A 617 20.91 2.47 31.23
N LEU A 618 21.19 2.16 32.50
CA LEU A 618 22.34 1.32 32.87
C LEU A 618 22.23 -0.09 32.28
N GLY A 619 21.03 -0.69 32.30
CA GLY A 619 20.76 -1.98 31.67
C GLY A 619 20.99 -1.96 30.16
N LEU A 620 20.57 -0.88 29.48
CA LEU A 620 20.78 -0.70 28.05
C LEU A 620 22.26 -0.53 27.70
N ILE A 621 22.99 0.32 28.44
CA ILE A 621 24.43 0.50 28.27
C ILE A 621 25.17 -0.82 28.44
N GLY A 622 24.80 -1.62 29.45
CA GLY A 622 25.39 -2.94 29.67
C GLY A 622 25.13 -3.92 28.53
N LYS A 623 23.88 -3.97 28.02
CA LYS A 623 23.50 -4.81 26.87
C LYS A 623 24.22 -4.41 25.59
N THR A 624 24.47 -3.12 25.38
CA THR A 624 25.01 -2.62 24.11
C THR A 624 26.54 -2.56 24.10
N LEU A 625 27.17 -2.08 25.17
CA LEU A 625 28.63 -1.83 25.21
C LEU A 625 29.41 -2.97 25.85
N ILE A 626 28.80 -3.77 26.73
CA ILE A 626 29.53 -4.78 27.52
C ILE A 626 28.76 -6.11 27.61
N LEU A 627 28.36 -6.64 26.45
CA LEU A 627 27.44 -7.77 26.27
C LEU A 627 27.80 -9.02 27.10
N LYS A 628 29.06 -9.48 27.05
CA LYS A 628 29.49 -10.72 27.73
C LYS A 628 29.43 -10.61 29.26
N PRO A 629 30.07 -9.62 29.92
CA PRO A 629 29.97 -9.49 31.37
C PRO A 629 28.57 -9.08 31.84
N TYR A 630 27.82 -8.30 31.06
CA TYR A 630 26.42 -8.01 31.37
C TYR A 630 25.58 -9.30 31.41
N HIS A 631 25.71 -10.18 30.41
CA HIS A 631 25.04 -11.49 30.43
C HIS A 631 25.55 -12.40 31.57
N ALA A 632 26.84 -12.35 31.91
CA ALA A 632 27.37 -13.11 33.04
C ALA A 632 26.77 -12.64 34.38
N ILE A 633 26.72 -11.33 34.62
CA ILE A 633 26.16 -10.73 35.84
C ILE A 633 24.65 -10.96 35.91
N THR A 634 23.91 -10.69 34.83
CA THR A 634 22.46 -10.88 34.82
C THR A 634 22.06 -12.35 34.92
N SER A 635 22.80 -13.28 34.29
CA SER A 635 22.55 -14.72 34.47
C SER A 635 22.92 -15.21 35.87
N TRP A 636 23.88 -14.57 36.55
CA TRP A 636 24.21 -14.85 37.94
C TRP A 636 23.10 -14.36 38.88
N ILE A 637 22.63 -13.13 38.71
CA ILE A 637 21.48 -12.56 39.45
C ILE A 637 20.22 -13.40 39.20
N ALA A 638 19.95 -13.76 37.94
CA ALA A 638 18.81 -14.58 37.58
C ALA A 638 18.90 -15.98 38.20
N ARG A 639 20.08 -16.63 38.23
CA ARG A 639 20.27 -17.91 38.92
C ARG A 639 20.13 -17.81 40.44
N TRP A 640 20.41 -16.64 41.01
CA TRP A 640 20.25 -16.40 42.45
C TRP A 640 18.78 -16.15 42.85
N LEU A 641 17.98 -15.56 41.95
CA LEU A 641 16.57 -15.25 42.17
C LEU A 641 15.60 -16.33 41.66
N ALA A 642 15.94 -17.00 40.55
CA ALA A 642 15.13 -18.03 39.91
C ALA A 642 15.65 -19.42 40.28
N PHE A 643 15.06 -20.00 41.32
CA PHE A 643 15.27 -21.40 41.68
C PHE A 643 14.48 -22.28 40.71
N SER A 644 15.08 -23.33 40.14
CA SER A 644 14.33 -24.29 39.33
C SER A 644 13.68 -25.35 40.22
N VAL A 645 12.40 -25.63 40.00
CA VAL A 645 11.69 -26.73 40.66
C VAL A 645 11.63 -27.90 39.68
N PRO A 646 12.11 -29.10 40.02
CA PRO A 646 11.91 -30.28 39.18
C PRO A 646 10.41 -30.61 39.09
N THR A 647 9.89 -30.65 37.87
CA THR A 647 8.47 -30.88 37.61
C THR A 647 8.20 -32.26 37.01
N GLN A 648 6.92 -32.63 37.01
CA GLN A 648 6.35 -33.78 36.33
C GLN A 648 5.08 -33.36 35.60
N ILE A 649 4.77 -34.01 34.49
CA ILE A 649 3.61 -33.68 33.66
C ILE A 649 2.48 -34.65 33.99
N SER A 650 1.29 -34.11 34.25
CA SER A 650 0.05 -34.87 34.41
C SER A 650 -0.89 -34.59 33.24
N VAL A 651 -1.56 -35.63 32.73
CA VAL A 651 -2.49 -35.52 31.60
C VAL A 651 -3.88 -35.96 32.04
N SER A 652 -4.88 -35.11 31.80
CA SER A 652 -6.29 -35.34 32.16
C SER A 652 -7.24 -34.89 31.05
N ALA A 653 -8.54 -35.17 31.18
CA ALA A 653 -9.55 -34.58 30.31
C ALA A 653 -9.75 -33.10 30.70
N PRO A 654 -9.91 -32.17 29.74
CA PRO A 654 -10.14 -30.77 30.04
C PRO A 654 -11.43 -30.61 30.83
N SER A 655 -11.36 -29.89 31.96
CA SER A 655 -12.54 -29.44 32.68
C SER A 655 -13.39 -28.60 31.73
N LYS A 656 -14.70 -28.90 31.61
CA LYS A 656 -15.64 -28.02 30.90
C LYS A 656 -15.43 -26.59 31.42
N PRO A 657 -15.40 -25.56 30.56
CA PRO A 657 -15.29 -24.18 31.02
C PRO A 657 -16.43 -23.93 32.00
N SER A 658 -16.10 -23.83 33.28
CA SER A 658 -16.99 -23.30 34.29
C SER A 658 -17.13 -21.81 33.99
N ASN A 659 -18.36 -21.35 33.80
CA ASN A 659 -18.74 -19.93 33.79
C ASN A 659 -18.31 -19.27 35.12
N LEU A 660 -17.04 -18.91 35.23
CA LEU A 660 -16.44 -18.16 36.33
C LEU A 660 -15.75 -16.92 35.74
N GLU A 661 -16.54 -16.09 35.09
CA GLU A 661 -16.30 -14.66 34.91
C GLU A 661 -17.55 -13.92 35.36
N ALA A 662 -17.88 -14.08 36.64
CA ALA A 662 -18.73 -13.19 37.40
C ALA A 662 -18.04 -13.01 38.75
N GLU A 663 -17.85 -11.76 39.15
CA GLU A 663 -17.08 -11.27 40.30
C GLU A 663 -15.58 -11.05 40.04
N GLY A 664 -15.25 -9.80 39.73
CA GLY A 664 -13.90 -9.25 39.55
C GLY A 664 -13.96 -7.84 39.02
#